data_AF-E4U8I0-F1
#
_entry.id   AF-E4U8I0-F1
#
_cell.length_a   1.000
_cell.length_b   1.000
_cell.length_c   1.000
_cell.angle_alpha   90.00
_cell.angle_beta   90.00
_cell.angle_gamma   90.00
#
_symmetry.space_group_name_H-M   'P 1'
#
loop_
_entity.id
_entity.type
_entity.pdbx_description
1 polymer ?
#
loop_
_entity_poly.entity_id
_entity_poly.type
_entity_poly.pdbx_seq_one_letter_code
_entity_poly.pdbx_strand_id
1 'polypeptide(L)'
;MRRFWILGWLFAAALAQGLVLPEGAVAGRPVELAARGLEPGAYPIEIAGPGGTEVVTLVTTENGGRLAWTPDAPGRYVLTLFAPGAKYRAELEVAPPPPPVALEADGLRIGPRLWPLPPGDWLAPLETPDAVYLAQRGAPLVLAFPRGGERGPLYAFYPHLPVEDLREGPEVALQGGGVWPLAGLPPARPYAGAWSTLEPLHVLAQFWRDQGVAARLPAGPGGYRPYWSYLAEDPALLDDRDLAAWGRDLLRRGHRPELVWGEGARAWSDRWQAAARRADEATARRLVEALLRYAPLHPGAAAFFAEQADRFEAAGDPVAALRLRTLARQAEAQLPVLRADGLERALATLVLAYLALVLVLGVRYLPAQRRSLADWGGVWGSWVRNPLRRFRYLLFAHAGWGERLLAALLFFAAVAVLWLWGGVRGFEAEAARPPLDRATLVGASFETWPAGPERAALRAYAGLPGGPADSRAFEGAAPLAFVEALRYRLTGDPQALLAAYRAEAVYPPVRAALGLGEDAWSEAYRAAGVERLGTPRARDLCRAYLIGSVRQLGVQPTRSLEALGWSAGAAWALLVALAVWALLHLWVLLLPRPRGAVRAAGTLARGFELLVPGSTSFGKGWGVVLLLAAAYGAVRWILGDPAGGGLWLAAAYLPHLVLWYGEVHR
;
A
#
# COMPACT_ATOMS: atom_id res chain seq x y z
N MET A 1 28.31 -43.27 -42.02
CA MET A 1 29.76 -42.98 -42.02
C MET A 1 30.18 -41.78 -41.16
N ARG A 2 29.34 -40.77 -40.90
CA ARG A 2 29.69 -39.61 -40.03
C ARG A 2 29.81 -39.88 -38.52
N ARG A 3 29.19 -40.92 -37.97
CA ARG A 3 29.25 -41.26 -36.53
C ARG A 3 30.55 -41.95 -36.09
N PHE A 4 31.26 -42.61 -37.02
CA PHE A 4 32.53 -43.29 -36.73
C PHE A 4 33.71 -42.31 -36.65
N TRP A 5 33.65 -41.19 -37.39
CA TRP A 5 34.67 -40.14 -37.33
C TRP A 5 34.61 -39.32 -36.04
N ILE A 6 33.42 -39.10 -35.48
CA ILE A 6 33.24 -38.38 -34.21
C ILE A 6 33.69 -39.25 -33.03
N LEU A 7 33.43 -40.57 -33.06
CA LEU A 7 33.98 -41.49 -32.05
C LEU A 7 35.50 -41.62 -32.15
N GLY A 8 36.06 -41.66 -33.36
CA GLY A 8 37.51 -41.68 -33.59
C GLY A 8 38.21 -40.41 -33.12
N TRP A 9 37.60 -39.23 -33.30
CA TRP A 9 38.10 -37.96 -32.78
C TRP A 9 38.00 -37.86 -31.24
N LEU A 10 36.91 -38.37 -30.66
CA LEU A 10 36.75 -38.42 -29.19
C LEU A 10 37.70 -39.44 -28.54
N PHE A 11 37.99 -40.57 -29.19
CA PHE A 11 39.01 -41.52 -28.73
C PHE A 11 40.43 -40.98 -28.90
N ALA A 12 40.71 -40.25 -29.99
CA ALA A 12 41.99 -39.57 -30.18
C ALA A 12 42.21 -38.44 -29.17
N ALA A 13 41.16 -37.74 -28.73
CA ALA A 13 41.23 -36.74 -27.66
C ALA A 13 41.39 -37.36 -26.25
N ALA A 14 40.88 -38.58 -26.03
CA ALA A 14 41.06 -39.32 -24.77
C ALA A 14 42.46 -39.95 -24.64
N LEU A 15 43.15 -40.18 -25.75
CA LEU A 15 44.54 -40.68 -25.82
C LEU A 15 45.58 -39.56 -26.03
N ALA A 16 45.15 -38.29 -26.05
CA ALA A 16 46.05 -37.17 -26.20
C ALA A 16 46.88 -37.00 -24.92
N GLN A 17 48.12 -37.51 -24.97
CA GLN A 17 49.15 -37.19 -23.99
C GLN A 17 49.47 -35.70 -24.10
N GLY A 18 49.37 -34.95 -23.00
CA GLY A 18 49.60 -33.51 -23.08
C GLY A 18 49.42 -32.74 -21.78
N LEU A 19 49.85 -31.48 -21.86
CA LEU A 19 49.68 -30.47 -20.82
C LEU A 19 48.28 -29.86 -20.94
N VAL A 20 47.48 -29.99 -19.89
CA VAL A 20 46.17 -29.37 -19.74
C VAL A 20 46.33 -28.10 -18.93
N LEU A 21 46.07 -26.97 -19.57
CA LEU A 21 46.07 -25.66 -18.95
C LEU A 21 44.63 -25.23 -18.59
N PRO A 22 44.45 -24.41 -17.56
CA PRO A 22 43.18 -23.73 -17.33
C PRO A 22 42.93 -22.66 -18.41
N GLU A 23 41.66 -22.26 -18.57
CA GLU A 23 41.25 -21.26 -19.58
C GLU A 23 41.82 -19.85 -19.31
N GLY A 24 42.40 -19.59 -18.14
CA GLY A 24 43.09 -18.33 -17.81
C GLY A 24 43.82 -18.38 -16.46
N ALA A 25 44.73 -17.43 -16.24
CA ALA A 25 45.54 -17.32 -15.03
C ALA A 25 45.70 -15.86 -14.59
N VAL A 26 46.02 -15.63 -13.32
CA VAL A 26 46.23 -14.28 -12.75
C VAL A 26 47.58 -14.24 -12.04
N ALA A 27 48.37 -13.20 -12.33
CA ALA A 27 49.67 -13.02 -11.70
C ALA A 27 49.53 -12.94 -10.17
N GLY A 28 50.40 -13.66 -9.45
CA GLY A 28 50.41 -13.78 -8.00
C GLY A 28 49.40 -14.79 -7.41
N ARG A 29 48.59 -15.48 -8.24
CA ARG A 29 47.70 -16.56 -7.78
C ARG A 29 48.16 -17.93 -8.28
N PRO A 30 48.04 -19.00 -7.49
CA PRO A 30 48.43 -20.34 -7.92
C PRO A 30 47.48 -20.87 -9.00
N VAL A 31 48.06 -21.49 -10.01
CA VAL A 31 47.41 -22.08 -11.18
C VAL A 31 47.78 -23.56 -11.21
N GLU A 32 46.78 -24.42 -11.37
CA GLU A 32 47.01 -25.87 -11.46
C GLU A 32 47.37 -26.26 -12.90
N LEU A 33 48.61 -26.70 -13.10
CA LEU A 33 49.10 -27.31 -14.33
C LEU A 33 48.88 -28.81 -14.23
N ALA A 34 48.12 -29.39 -15.16
CA ALA A 34 47.84 -30.82 -15.16
C ALA A 34 48.45 -31.51 -16.38
N ALA A 35 48.98 -32.71 -16.20
CA ALA A 35 49.35 -33.60 -17.31
C ALA A 35 48.43 -34.81 -17.34
N ARG A 36 47.95 -35.14 -18.54
CA ARG A 36 47.18 -36.37 -18.79
C ARG A 36 47.93 -37.26 -19.78
N GLY A 37 47.89 -38.57 -19.56
CA GLY A 37 48.44 -39.58 -20.47
C GLY A 37 49.96 -39.73 -20.49
N LEU A 38 50.71 -39.07 -19.59
CA LEU A 38 52.15 -39.30 -19.43
C LEU A 38 52.43 -40.50 -18.52
N GLU A 39 53.51 -41.24 -18.78
CA GLU A 39 53.98 -42.32 -17.90
C GLU A 39 54.40 -41.79 -16.52
N PRO A 40 54.36 -42.59 -15.44
CA PRO A 40 54.81 -42.14 -14.13
C PRO A 40 56.29 -41.73 -14.13
N GLY A 41 56.56 -40.47 -13.78
CA GLY A 41 57.91 -39.92 -13.81
C GLY A 41 57.95 -38.43 -13.47
N ALA A 42 59.17 -37.89 -13.36
CA ALA A 42 59.43 -36.47 -13.15
C ALA A 42 59.82 -35.81 -14.48
N TYR A 43 59.00 -34.88 -14.96
CA TYR A 43 59.21 -34.20 -16.25
C TYR A 43 59.49 -32.71 -16.02
N PRO A 44 60.56 -32.14 -16.60
CA PRO A 44 60.80 -30.71 -16.52
C PRO A 44 59.84 -29.96 -17.45
N ILE A 45 59.25 -28.90 -16.93
CA ILE A 45 58.45 -27.92 -17.66
C ILE A 45 59.24 -26.61 -17.68
N GLU A 46 59.62 -26.17 -18.87
CA GLU A 46 60.20 -24.84 -19.09
C GLU A 46 59.06 -23.84 -19.32
N ILE A 47 58.99 -22.82 -18.46
CA ILE A 47 57.98 -21.79 -18.46
C ILE A 47 58.66 -20.49 -18.87
N ALA A 48 58.51 -20.10 -20.13
CA ALA A 48 59.05 -18.85 -20.65
C ALA A 48 57.99 -17.75 -20.59
N GLY A 49 58.24 -16.68 -19.84
CA GLY A 49 57.30 -15.58 -19.63
C GLY A 49 57.97 -14.20 -19.58
N PRO A 50 57.19 -13.15 -19.23
CA PRO A 50 57.66 -11.76 -19.18
C PRO A 50 58.79 -11.52 -18.16
N GLY A 51 58.83 -12.29 -17.07
CA GLY A 51 59.85 -12.22 -16.02
C GLY A 51 61.13 -13.02 -16.30
N GLY A 52 61.17 -13.81 -17.38
CA GLY A 52 62.27 -14.72 -17.71
C GLY A 52 61.79 -16.16 -17.92
N THR A 53 62.74 -17.10 -17.88
CA THR A 53 62.46 -18.53 -18.04
C THR A 53 62.70 -19.27 -16.74
N GLU A 54 61.68 -20.00 -16.28
CA GLU A 54 61.73 -20.85 -15.08
C GLU A 54 61.60 -22.32 -15.49
N VAL A 55 62.25 -23.23 -14.77
CA VAL A 55 62.07 -24.68 -14.98
C VAL A 55 61.49 -25.30 -13.72
N VAL A 56 60.28 -25.85 -13.84
CA VAL A 56 59.58 -26.52 -12.73
C VAL A 56 59.40 -27.99 -13.05
N THR A 57 59.52 -28.86 -12.06
CA THR A 57 59.40 -30.31 -12.27
C THR A 57 57.98 -30.77 -11.95
N LEU A 58 57.29 -31.35 -12.93
CA LEU A 58 55.99 -32.00 -12.75
C LEU A 58 56.20 -33.48 -12.46
N VAL A 59 55.71 -33.93 -11.30
CA VAL A 59 55.69 -35.35 -10.94
C VAL A 59 54.34 -35.95 -11.37
N THR A 60 54.40 -37.01 -12.16
CA THR A 60 53.24 -37.73 -12.68
C THR A 60 53.14 -39.11 -12.03
N THR A 61 51.92 -39.54 -11.75
CA THR A 61 51.58 -40.88 -11.22
C THR A 61 50.74 -41.63 -12.25
N GLU A 62 50.33 -42.87 -11.96
CA GLU A 62 49.42 -43.65 -12.84
C GLU A 62 48.12 -42.91 -13.17
N ASN A 63 47.71 -41.94 -12.35
CA ASN A 63 46.50 -41.12 -12.55
C ASN A 63 46.78 -39.72 -13.15
N GLY A 64 47.99 -39.48 -13.67
CA GLY A 64 48.46 -38.18 -14.18
C GLY A 64 49.26 -37.37 -13.14
N GLY A 65 49.61 -36.13 -13.50
CA GLY A 65 50.38 -35.21 -12.65
C GLY A 65 49.69 -33.87 -12.49
N ARG A 66 49.80 -33.26 -11.31
CA ARG A 66 49.27 -31.92 -10.98
C ARG A 66 50.35 -31.11 -10.27
N LEU A 67 50.54 -29.86 -10.69
CA LEU A 67 51.49 -28.93 -10.10
C LEU A 67 50.80 -27.58 -9.92
N ALA A 68 50.82 -27.04 -8.71
CA ALA A 68 50.43 -25.65 -8.46
C ALA A 68 51.63 -24.74 -8.77
N TRP A 69 51.49 -23.88 -9.77
CA TRP A 69 52.51 -22.89 -10.15
C TRP A 69 51.91 -21.48 -10.10
N THR A 70 52.67 -20.51 -9.61
CA THR A 70 52.21 -19.13 -9.43
C THR A 70 52.96 -18.21 -10.39
N PRO A 71 52.33 -17.70 -11.47
CA PRO A 71 52.96 -16.71 -12.33
C PRO A 71 53.27 -15.42 -11.57
N ASP A 72 54.43 -14.85 -11.85
CA ASP A 72 54.98 -13.66 -11.19
C ASP A 72 54.53 -12.34 -11.84
N ALA A 73 54.28 -12.33 -13.14
CA ALA A 73 53.93 -11.14 -13.92
C ALA A 73 52.76 -11.38 -14.88
N PRO A 74 52.02 -10.33 -15.29
CA PRO A 74 51.04 -10.44 -16.35
C PRO A 74 51.69 -10.55 -17.73
N GLY A 75 51.11 -11.36 -18.62
CA GLY A 75 51.55 -11.52 -20.01
C GLY A 75 51.37 -12.94 -20.54
N ARG A 76 51.89 -13.19 -21.74
CA ARG A 76 51.84 -14.51 -22.38
C ARG A 76 52.98 -15.39 -21.88
N TYR A 77 52.63 -16.54 -21.32
CA TYR A 77 53.58 -17.58 -20.91
C TYR A 77 53.52 -18.75 -21.89
N VAL A 78 54.69 -19.25 -22.28
CA VAL A 78 54.84 -20.44 -23.12
C VAL A 78 55.38 -21.55 -22.24
N LEU A 79 54.57 -22.59 -22.02
CA LEU A 79 54.94 -23.75 -21.23
C LEU A 79 55.36 -24.87 -22.18
N THR A 80 56.58 -25.36 -22.01
CA THR A 80 57.15 -26.48 -22.79
C THR A 80 57.49 -27.63 -21.85
N LEU A 81 56.69 -28.70 -21.90
CA LEU A 81 56.95 -29.93 -21.17
C LEU A 81 57.83 -30.86 -22.01
N PHE A 82 58.94 -31.35 -21.42
CA PHE A 82 59.87 -32.26 -22.07
C PHE A 82 59.64 -33.69 -21.57
N ALA A 83 59.07 -34.54 -22.43
CA ALA A 83 58.91 -35.97 -22.20
C ALA A 83 59.90 -36.76 -23.07
N PRO A 84 60.29 -37.99 -22.70
CA PRO A 84 61.09 -38.88 -23.52
C PRO A 84 60.47 -39.05 -24.90
N GLY A 85 61.11 -38.51 -25.94
CA GLY A 85 60.65 -38.59 -27.33
C GLY A 85 59.59 -37.56 -27.76
N ALA A 86 59.13 -36.65 -26.89
CA ALA A 86 58.11 -35.65 -27.24
C ALA A 86 58.28 -34.31 -26.49
N LYS A 87 57.92 -33.20 -27.16
CA LYS A 87 57.82 -31.87 -26.54
C LYS A 87 56.39 -31.37 -26.68
N TYR A 88 55.77 -31.02 -25.56
CA TYR A 88 54.41 -30.50 -25.53
C TYR A 88 54.46 -29.01 -25.21
N ARG A 89 54.03 -28.18 -26.16
CA ARG A 89 54.00 -26.73 -26.01
C ARG A 89 52.56 -26.26 -25.83
N ALA A 90 52.31 -25.47 -24.82
CA ALA A 90 51.03 -24.83 -24.57
C ALA A 90 51.25 -23.37 -24.17
N GLU A 91 50.23 -22.54 -24.36
CA GLU A 91 50.31 -21.11 -24.10
C GLU A 91 49.24 -20.73 -23.09
N LEU A 92 49.65 -19.94 -22.10
CA LEU A 92 48.79 -19.45 -21.04
C LEU A 92 48.87 -17.93 -21.02
N GLU A 93 47.72 -17.28 -21.13
CA GLU A 93 47.63 -15.84 -20.95
C GLU A 93 47.36 -15.53 -19.48
N VAL A 94 48.29 -14.81 -18.85
CA VAL A 94 48.21 -14.42 -17.44
C VAL A 94 47.76 -12.96 -17.34
N ALA A 95 46.62 -12.73 -16.72
CA ALA A 95 46.08 -11.41 -16.45
C ALA A 95 46.79 -10.74 -15.26
N PRO A 96 46.83 -9.39 -15.21
CA PRO A 96 47.31 -8.65 -14.04
C PRO A 96 46.45 -8.94 -12.80
N PRO A 97 47.01 -8.79 -11.58
CA PRO A 97 46.22 -8.92 -10.37
C PRO A 97 45.07 -7.90 -10.39
N PRO A 98 43.87 -8.27 -9.92
CA PRO A 98 42.76 -7.34 -9.86
C PRO A 98 43.12 -6.13 -8.98
N PRO A 99 42.65 -4.92 -9.33
CA PRO A 99 42.94 -3.74 -8.54
C PRO A 99 42.43 -3.91 -7.10
N PRO A 100 43.19 -3.43 -6.09
CA PRO A 100 42.78 -3.52 -4.69
C PRO A 100 41.48 -2.76 -4.46
N VAL A 101 40.64 -3.30 -3.58
CA VAL A 101 39.34 -2.73 -3.23
C VAL A 101 39.36 -2.39 -1.73
N ALA A 102 38.97 -1.17 -1.39
CA ALA A 102 38.83 -0.75 0.01
C ALA A 102 37.60 0.16 0.15
N LEU A 103 36.78 -0.09 1.18
CA LEU A 103 35.71 0.81 1.58
C LEU A 103 36.26 1.76 2.65
N GLU A 104 36.29 3.05 2.33
CA GLU A 104 36.81 4.13 3.16
C GLU A 104 35.67 5.04 3.62
N ALA A 105 35.96 5.96 4.55
CA ALA A 105 34.95 6.84 5.11
C ALA A 105 34.36 7.83 4.07
N ASP A 106 35.12 8.15 3.03
CA ASP A 106 34.78 9.07 1.95
C ASP A 106 34.31 8.37 0.66
N GLY A 107 34.46 7.04 0.56
CA GLY A 107 34.01 6.31 -0.63
C GLY A 107 34.54 4.89 -0.81
N LEU A 108 34.26 4.31 -1.98
CA LEU A 108 34.79 3.02 -2.42
C LEU A 108 36.02 3.24 -3.30
N ARG A 109 37.19 2.80 -2.85
CA ARG A 109 38.44 2.84 -3.62
C ARG A 109 38.63 1.55 -4.41
N ILE A 110 38.78 1.66 -5.73
CA ILE A 110 39.10 0.55 -6.65
C ILE A 110 40.35 0.94 -7.43
N GLY A 111 41.49 0.36 -7.04
CA GLY A 111 42.80 0.77 -7.57
C GLY A 111 43.08 2.26 -7.29
N PRO A 112 43.43 3.08 -8.30
CA PRO A 112 43.68 4.51 -8.10
C PRO A 112 42.41 5.37 -8.03
N ARG A 113 41.23 4.81 -8.29
CA ARG A 113 39.98 5.57 -8.40
C ARG A 113 39.16 5.49 -7.11
N LEU A 114 38.73 6.64 -6.60
CA LEU A 114 37.79 6.77 -5.49
C LEU A 114 36.39 7.07 -6.03
N TRP A 115 35.42 6.26 -5.67
CA TRP A 115 33.99 6.52 -5.89
C TRP A 115 33.40 7.14 -4.63
N PRO A 116 33.06 8.43 -4.62
CA PRO A 116 32.64 9.09 -3.41
C PRO A 116 31.26 8.57 -3.00
N LEU A 117 31.06 8.34 -1.71
CA LEU A 117 29.80 7.84 -1.14
C LEU A 117 29.33 8.75 0.00
N PRO A 118 28.02 9.00 0.12
CA PRO A 118 27.49 9.70 1.28
C PRO A 118 27.66 8.85 2.56
N PRO A 119 27.67 9.47 3.75
CA PRO A 119 27.66 8.74 5.01
C PRO A 119 26.49 7.77 5.09
N GLY A 120 26.75 6.54 5.54
CA GLY A 120 25.73 5.49 5.61
C GLY A 120 26.28 4.14 6.05
N ASP A 121 25.37 3.24 6.42
CA ASP A 121 25.69 1.85 6.75
C ASP A 121 25.94 1.02 5.47
N TRP A 122 27.09 1.25 4.86
CA TRP A 122 27.54 0.53 3.67
C TRP A 122 28.03 -0.87 4.03
N LEU A 123 27.55 -1.86 3.29
CA LEU A 123 27.98 -3.25 3.45
C LEU A 123 29.40 -3.44 2.92
N ALA A 124 30.06 -4.51 3.38
CA ALA A 124 31.37 -4.88 2.85
C ALA A 124 31.29 -5.10 1.32
N PRO A 125 32.25 -4.59 0.52
CA PRO A 125 32.25 -4.78 -0.91
C PRO A 125 32.34 -6.26 -1.28
N LEU A 126 31.48 -6.71 -2.20
CA LEU A 126 31.53 -8.06 -2.74
C LEU A 126 32.32 -8.04 -4.05
N GLU A 127 33.46 -8.72 -4.07
CA GLU A 127 34.38 -8.73 -5.20
C GLU A 127 34.14 -9.93 -6.13
N THR A 128 33.96 -9.67 -7.43
CA THR A 128 33.94 -10.69 -8.50
C THR A 128 35.03 -10.39 -9.53
N PRO A 129 35.39 -11.32 -10.42
CA PRO A 129 36.40 -11.05 -11.46
C PRO A 129 36.09 -9.81 -12.30
N ASP A 130 34.81 -9.59 -12.61
CA ASP A 130 34.36 -8.54 -13.54
C ASP A 130 33.99 -7.22 -12.84
N ALA A 131 33.44 -7.30 -11.63
CA ALA A 131 32.86 -6.15 -10.93
C ALA A 131 33.02 -6.22 -9.40
N VAL A 132 32.91 -5.05 -8.77
CA VAL A 132 32.77 -4.88 -7.33
C VAL A 132 31.35 -4.44 -7.04
N TYR A 133 30.64 -5.21 -6.23
CA TYR A 133 29.27 -4.89 -5.82
C TYR A 133 29.28 -4.21 -4.45
N LEU A 134 28.49 -3.15 -4.31
CA LEU A 134 28.33 -2.43 -3.07
C LEU A 134 26.86 -2.10 -2.84
N ALA A 135 26.40 -2.24 -1.60
CA ALA A 135 25.04 -1.89 -1.23
C ALA A 135 25.04 -1.21 0.14
N GLN A 136 24.01 -0.42 0.38
CA GLN A 136 23.75 0.17 1.69
C GLN A 136 22.66 -0.64 2.39
N ARG A 137 22.90 -1.03 3.65
CA ARG A 137 21.91 -1.77 4.44
C ARG A 137 20.64 -0.95 4.58
N GLY A 138 19.49 -1.59 4.37
CA GLY A 138 18.18 -0.93 4.44
C GLY A 138 17.83 -0.11 3.19
N ALA A 139 18.64 -0.10 2.14
CA ALA A 139 18.33 0.55 0.86
C ALA A 139 18.00 -0.48 -0.23
N PRO A 140 17.05 -0.23 -1.15
CA PRO A 140 16.79 -1.09 -2.31
C PRO A 140 17.72 -0.74 -3.49
N LEU A 141 19.03 -0.80 -3.26
CA LEU A 141 20.04 -0.49 -4.27
C LEU A 141 21.30 -1.33 -4.07
N VAL A 142 21.79 -1.94 -5.15
CA VAL A 142 23.11 -2.54 -5.23
C VAL A 142 23.83 -1.95 -6.43
N LEU A 143 24.96 -1.28 -6.20
CA LEU A 143 25.81 -0.68 -7.22
C LEU A 143 26.83 -1.71 -7.72
N ALA A 144 27.07 -1.76 -9.02
CA ALA A 144 28.07 -2.62 -9.63
C ALA A 144 29.14 -1.75 -10.32
N PHE A 145 30.33 -1.72 -9.74
CA PHE A 145 31.47 -0.97 -10.22
C PHE A 145 32.38 -1.87 -11.07
N PRO A 146 32.75 -1.46 -12.30
CA PRO A 146 33.66 -2.25 -13.13
C PRO A 146 35.08 -2.24 -12.54
N ARG A 147 35.77 -3.39 -12.60
CA ARG A 147 37.19 -3.47 -12.17
C ARG A 147 38.16 -2.82 -13.16
N GLY A 148 37.85 -2.82 -14.46
CA GLY A 148 38.66 -2.17 -15.49
C GLY A 148 38.45 -0.66 -15.50
N GLY A 149 39.34 0.07 -14.83
CA GLY A 149 39.18 1.46 -14.38
C GLY A 149 38.82 2.58 -15.36
N GLU A 150 38.56 2.33 -16.66
CA GLU A 150 38.39 3.44 -17.62
C GLU A 150 37.14 3.40 -18.52
N ARG A 151 36.43 2.28 -18.73
CA ARG A 151 35.35 2.25 -19.75
C ARG A 151 34.12 1.38 -19.45
N GLY A 152 33.97 0.89 -18.23
CA GLY A 152 32.78 0.15 -17.84
C GLY A 152 31.63 1.08 -17.43
N PRO A 153 30.41 0.91 -17.96
CA PRO A 153 29.23 1.56 -17.40
C PRO A 153 29.00 1.09 -15.95
N LEU A 154 28.86 2.05 -15.05
CA LEU A 154 28.32 1.82 -13.72
C LEU A 154 26.87 1.35 -13.88
N TYR A 155 26.51 0.23 -13.27
CA TYR A 155 25.14 -0.26 -13.26
C TYR A 155 24.59 -0.37 -11.85
N ALA A 156 23.27 -0.37 -11.73
CA ALA A 156 22.58 -0.54 -10.47
C ALA A 156 21.53 -1.65 -10.55
N PHE A 157 21.48 -2.50 -9.54
CA PHE A 157 20.36 -3.40 -9.31
C PHE A 157 19.43 -2.74 -8.30
N TYR A 158 18.13 -2.83 -8.57
CA TYR A 158 17.08 -2.27 -7.73
C TYR A 158 16.18 -3.37 -7.20
N PRO A 159 16.52 -4.00 -6.06
CA PRO A 159 15.66 -5.00 -5.45
C PRO A 159 14.30 -4.41 -5.03
N HIS A 160 13.28 -5.26 -5.05
CA HIS A 160 11.92 -4.90 -4.61
C HIS A 160 11.78 -4.75 -3.08
N LEU A 161 12.79 -5.16 -2.32
CA LEU A 161 12.88 -5.05 -0.86
C LEU A 161 14.23 -4.41 -0.47
N PRO A 162 14.34 -3.82 0.72
CA PRO A 162 15.62 -3.32 1.22
C PRO A 162 16.68 -4.42 1.33
N VAL A 163 17.94 -4.08 1.08
CA VAL A 163 19.07 -5.01 1.17
C VAL A 163 19.51 -5.18 2.62
N GLU A 164 19.72 -6.42 3.06
CA GLU A 164 20.31 -6.74 4.36
C GLU A 164 21.79 -7.14 4.25
N ASP A 165 22.16 -7.87 3.20
CA ASP A 165 23.53 -8.38 3.05
C ASP A 165 23.87 -8.73 1.59
N LEU A 166 25.16 -8.85 1.27
CA LEU A 166 25.69 -9.34 0.00
C LEU A 166 26.47 -10.64 0.23
N ARG A 167 26.27 -11.66 -0.63
CA ARG A 167 26.88 -12.99 -0.46
C ARG A 167 27.65 -13.43 -1.70
N GLU A 168 28.62 -14.32 -1.48
CA GLU A 168 29.38 -14.99 -2.54
C GLU A 168 28.42 -15.70 -3.51
N GLY A 169 28.65 -15.58 -4.82
CA GLY A 169 27.69 -16.04 -5.85
C GLY A 169 26.87 -14.91 -6.51
N PRO A 170 27.43 -13.69 -6.56
CA PRO A 170 26.68 -12.41 -6.59
C PRO A 170 25.21 -12.50 -6.14
N GLU A 171 25.00 -12.80 -4.85
CA GLU A 171 23.66 -12.88 -4.26
C GLU A 171 23.39 -11.74 -3.28
N VAL A 172 22.11 -11.39 -3.14
CA VAL A 172 21.63 -10.34 -2.23
C VAL A 172 20.60 -10.93 -1.27
N ALA A 173 20.82 -10.71 0.03
CA ALA A 173 19.84 -10.99 1.07
C ALA A 173 18.92 -9.77 1.24
N LEU A 174 17.60 -9.99 1.22
CA LEU A 174 16.61 -8.92 1.29
C LEU A 174 15.86 -8.95 2.62
N GLN A 175 15.38 -7.80 3.06
CA GLN A 175 14.65 -7.70 4.32
C GLN A 175 13.37 -8.52 4.29
N GLY A 176 13.29 -9.55 5.13
CA GLY A 176 12.15 -10.48 5.19
C GLY A 176 11.91 -11.28 3.90
N GLY A 177 12.83 -11.20 2.93
CA GLY A 177 12.77 -11.90 1.64
C GLY A 177 14.04 -12.73 1.50
N GLY A 178 13.92 -14.01 1.12
CA GLY A 178 15.07 -14.91 1.01
C GLY A 178 16.21 -14.39 0.13
N VAL A 179 17.30 -15.15 0.04
CA VAL A 179 18.47 -14.77 -0.76
C VAL A 179 18.18 -14.92 -2.25
N TRP A 180 18.57 -13.94 -3.06
CA TRP A 180 18.39 -13.95 -4.52
C TRP A 180 19.70 -13.69 -5.25
N PRO A 181 19.98 -14.37 -6.37
CA PRO A 181 21.06 -13.95 -7.26
C PRO A 181 20.73 -12.58 -7.88
N LEU A 182 21.72 -11.69 -7.98
CA LEU A 182 21.55 -10.34 -8.55
C LEU A 182 21.00 -10.38 -9.98
N ALA A 183 21.43 -11.34 -10.79
CA ALA A 183 20.94 -11.57 -12.14
C ALA A 183 19.49 -12.11 -12.20
N GLY A 184 19.01 -12.73 -11.11
CA GLY A 184 17.68 -13.33 -11.01
C GLY A 184 16.68 -12.48 -10.23
N LEU A 185 16.99 -11.22 -9.93
CA LEU A 185 16.07 -10.33 -9.24
C LEU A 185 14.78 -10.16 -10.06
N PRO A 186 13.59 -10.43 -9.47
CA PRO A 186 12.35 -10.46 -10.23
C PRO A 186 11.99 -9.06 -10.73
N PRO A 187 12.05 -8.80 -12.05
CA PRO A 187 11.94 -7.45 -12.58
C PRO A 187 10.50 -6.91 -12.52
N ALA A 188 9.49 -7.72 -12.20
CA ALA A 188 8.08 -7.33 -12.23
C ALA A 188 7.43 -7.08 -10.86
N ARG A 189 8.12 -7.31 -9.73
CA ARG A 189 7.51 -7.16 -8.39
C ARG A 189 7.44 -5.70 -7.92
N PRO A 190 6.29 -5.17 -7.48
CA PRO A 190 6.23 -3.84 -6.89
C PRO A 190 7.15 -3.73 -5.67
N TYR A 191 7.55 -2.50 -5.36
CA TYR A 191 8.32 -2.23 -4.16
C TYR A 191 7.54 -2.66 -2.91
N ALA A 192 8.18 -3.43 -2.05
CA ALA A 192 7.59 -4.02 -0.85
C ALA A 192 8.17 -3.45 0.46
N GLY A 193 9.25 -2.66 0.39
CA GLY A 193 9.84 -1.96 1.55
C GLY A 193 9.07 -0.73 2.03
N ALA A 194 9.47 -0.17 3.18
CA ALA A 194 8.88 1.05 3.71
C ALA A 194 9.22 2.27 2.82
N TRP A 195 8.38 3.30 2.82
CA TRP A 195 8.70 4.53 2.07
C TRP A 195 9.99 5.21 2.55
N SER A 196 10.33 5.08 3.83
CA SER A 196 11.57 5.62 4.41
C SER A 196 12.84 4.92 3.91
N THR A 197 12.75 3.65 3.51
CA THR A 197 13.90 2.91 2.97
C THR A 197 14.29 3.32 1.55
N LEU A 198 13.54 4.25 0.92
CA LEU A 198 13.93 4.92 -0.32
C LEU A 198 14.83 6.14 -0.09
N GLU A 199 14.91 6.67 1.14
CA GLU A 199 15.71 7.86 1.46
C GLU A 199 17.19 7.73 1.09
N PRO A 200 17.86 6.58 1.32
CA PRO A 200 19.25 6.43 0.93
C PRO A 200 19.50 6.59 -0.58
N LEU A 201 18.54 6.21 -1.42
CA LEU A 201 18.64 6.42 -2.88
C LEU A 201 18.60 7.90 -3.22
N HIS A 202 17.76 8.68 -2.53
CA HIS A 202 17.67 10.12 -2.72
C HIS A 202 18.94 10.83 -2.27
N VAL A 203 19.46 10.48 -1.09
CA VAL A 203 20.72 11.00 -0.57
C VAL A 203 21.87 10.71 -1.52
N LEU A 204 21.97 9.47 -2.04
CA LEU A 204 22.97 9.11 -3.02
C LEU A 204 22.82 9.90 -4.34
N ALA A 205 21.60 10.00 -4.87
CA ALA A 205 21.33 10.73 -6.11
C ALA A 205 21.66 12.22 -6.01
N GLN A 206 21.40 12.83 -4.85
CA GLN A 206 21.78 14.21 -4.59
C GLN A 206 23.29 14.35 -4.43
N PHE A 207 23.90 13.50 -3.60
CA PHE A 207 25.34 13.55 -3.33
C PHE A 207 26.18 13.37 -4.59
N TRP A 208 25.85 12.40 -5.45
CA TRP A 208 26.58 12.18 -6.71
C TRP A 208 26.40 13.31 -7.72
N ARG A 209 25.26 14.01 -7.69
CA ARG A 209 25.05 15.19 -8.51
C ARG A 209 25.91 16.35 -8.02
N ASP A 210 25.89 16.61 -6.72
CA ASP A 210 26.63 17.69 -6.08
C ASP A 210 28.15 17.50 -6.25
N GLN A 211 28.62 16.24 -6.26
CA GLN A 211 30.01 15.87 -6.50
C GLN A 211 30.38 15.75 -8.00
N GLY A 212 29.43 16.00 -8.92
CA GLY A 212 29.66 15.89 -10.37
C GLY A 212 29.98 14.47 -10.86
N VAL A 213 29.65 13.44 -10.09
CA VAL A 213 29.89 12.02 -10.41
C VAL A 213 28.88 11.53 -11.44
N ALA A 214 27.59 11.79 -11.17
CA ALA A 214 26.50 11.38 -12.04
C ALA A 214 25.28 12.28 -11.81
N ALA A 215 24.65 12.75 -12.89
CA ALA A 215 23.43 13.55 -12.82
C ALA A 215 22.19 12.72 -12.42
N ARG A 216 22.28 11.39 -12.57
CA ARG A 216 21.18 10.42 -12.43
C ARG A 216 21.67 9.16 -11.73
N LEU A 217 20.74 8.44 -11.12
CA LEU A 217 21.05 7.10 -10.64
C LEU A 217 21.32 6.17 -11.85
N PRO A 218 22.26 5.22 -11.74
CA PRO A 218 22.63 4.35 -12.85
C PRO A 218 21.46 3.45 -13.26
N ALA A 219 21.34 3.16 -14.55
CA ALA A 219 20.37 2.17 -15.00
C ALA A 219 20.79 0.76 -14.60
N GLY A 220 19.83 -0.15 -14.50
CA GLY A 220 20.13 -1.58 -14.38
C GLY A 220 20.51 -2.23 -15.70
N PRO A 221 20.85 -3.52 -15.66
CA PRO A 221 21.11 -4.30 -16.87
C PRO A 221 19.98 -4.14 -17.90
N GLY A 222 20.34 -3.92 -19.16
CA GLY A 222 19.37 -3.66 -20.24
C GLY A 222 18.73 -2.26 -20.22
N GLY A 223 19.26 -1.32 -19.42
CA GLY A 223 18.77 0.06 -19.36
C GLY A 223 17.51 0.24 -18.51
N TYR A 224 17.13 -0.78 -17.74
CA TYR A 224 15.91 -0.79 -16.95
C TYR A 224 16.03 0.06 -15.67
N ARG A 225 14.97 0.81 -15.35
CA ARG A 225 14.83 1.58 -14.09
C ARG A 225 13.43 1.41 -13.52
N PRO A 226 13.28 1.02 -12.23
CA PRO A 226 11.98 0.94 -11.62
C PRO A 226 11.47 2.30 -11.16
N TYR A 227 10.16 2.43 -10.99
CA TYR A 227 9.51 3.69 -10.63
C TYR A 227 10.08 4.34 -9.35
N TRP A 228 10.50 3.54 -8.36
CA TRP A 228 11.05 4.08 -7.11
C TRP A 228 12.44 4.71 -7.30
N SER A 229 13.18 4.34 -8.35
CA SER A 229 14.44 5.03 -8.70
C SER A 229 14.17 6.45 -9.22
N TYR A 230 13.09 6.64 -9.98
CA TYR A 230 12.68 7.97 -10.45
C TYR A 230 12.10 8.81 -9.31
N LEU A 231 11.37 8.17 -8.39
CA LEU A 231 10.83 8.84 -7.21
C LEU A 231 11.92 9.41 -6.29
N ALA A 232 13.06 8.70 -6.20
CA ALA A 232 14.22 9.11 -5.41
C ALA A 232 15.02 10.28 -6.02
N GLU A 233 14.88 10.53 -7.33
CA GLU A 233 15.57 11.62 -8.01
C GLU A 233 14.90 12.98 -7.82
N ASP A 234 15.60 14.04 -8.21
CA ASP A 234 15.02 15.37 -8.28
C ASP A 234 13.99 15.45 -9.44
N PRO A 235 12.72 15.73 -9.14
CA PRO A 235 11.66 15.77 -10.14
C PRO A 235 11.92 16.82 -11.21
N ALA A 236 12.58 17.94 -10.88
CA ALA A 236 12.84 19.02 -11.83
C ALA A 236 13.75 18.57 -12.98
N LEU A 237 14.57 17.54 -12.76
CA LEU A 237 15.43 16.99 -13.79
C LEU A 237 14.66 16.08 -14.75
N LEU A 238 13.53 15.49 -14.35
CA LEU A 238 12.81 14.48 -15.14
C LEU A 238 12.16 15.09 -16.40
N ASP A 239 12.47 14.50 -17.56
CA ASP A 239 11.85 14.86 -18.84
C ASP A 239 10.56 14.06 -19.09
N ASP A 240 9.89 14.31 -20.22
CA ASP A 240 8.64 13.61 -20.56
C ASP A 240 8.83 12.09 -20.73
N ARG A 241 10.00 11.66 -21.19
CA ARG A 241 10.30 10.23 -21.38
C ARG A 241 10.50 9.54 -20.04
N ASP A 242 11.20 10.20 -19.12
CA ASP A 242 11.41 9.75 -17.75
C ASP A 242 10.08 9.63 -17.01
N LEU A 243 9.21 10.65 -17.08
CA LEU A 243 7.90 10.64 -16.43
C LEU A 243 6.96 9.58 -17.02
N ALA A 244 6.99 9.38 -18.34
CA ALA A 244 6.26 8.29 -18.98
C ALA A 244 6.82 6.91 -18.62
N ALA A 245 8.14 6.77 -18.46
CA ALA A 245 8.76 5.52 -18.00
C ALA A 245 8.36 5.20 -16.56
N TRP A 246 8.46 6.19 -15.66
CA TRP A 246 8.01 6.12 -14.27
C TRP A 246 6.54 5.67 -14.18
N GLY A 247 5.64 6.34 -14.90
CA GLY A 247 4.22 6.05 -14.89
C GLY A 247 3.85 4.68 -15.47
N ARG A 248 4.49 4.27 -16.57
CA ARG A 248 4.27 2.93 -17.15
C ARG A 248 4.76 1.81 -16.21
N ASP A 249 5.90 2.03 -15.56
CA ASP A 249 6.45 1.05 -14.61
C ASP A 249 5.56 0.90 -13.38
N LEU A 250 5.04 2.01 -12.83
CA LEU A 250 4.03 1.99 -11.76
C LEU A 250 2.83 1.09 -12.13
N LEU A 251 2.18 1.37 -13.27
CA LEU A 251 0.99 0.65 -13.71
C LEU A 251 1.25 -0.85 -13.91
N ARG A 252 2.38 -1.19 -14.54
CA ARG A 252 2.79 -2.59 -14.79
C ARG A 252 3.04 -3.37 -13.50
N ARG A 253 3.49 -2.69 -12.45
CA ARG A 253 3.77 -3.29 -11.13
C ARG A 253 2.55 -3.35 -10.21
N GLY A 254 1.37 -3.01 -10.72
CA GLY A 254 0.11 -3.14 -9.97
C GLY A 254 -0.34 -1.86 -9.27
N HIS A 255 0.37 -0.75 -9.42
CA HIS A 255 -0.10 0.56 -8.96
C HIS A 255 -1.34 0.99 -9.74
N ARG A 256 -2.28 1.67 -9.08
CA ARG A 256 -3.51 2.16 -9.72
C ARG A 256 -3.74 3.64 -9.36
N PRO A 257 -3.91 4.52 -10.36
CA PRO A 257 -4.33 5.91 -10.15
C PRO A 257 -5.65 6.03 -9.36
N GLU A 258 -6.46 4.98 -9.39
CA GLU A 258 -7.72 4.86 -8.67
C GLU A 258 -7.62 4.68 -7.14
N LEU A 259 -6.39 4.59 -6.61
CA LEU A 259 -6.11 4.31 -5.21
C LEU A 259 -5.23 5.38 -4.56
N VAL A 260 -5.43 5.53 -3.25
CA VAL A 260 -4.73 6.52 -2.42
C VAL A 260 -3.35 6.03 -2.05
N TRP A 261 -2.34 6.90 -2.18
CA TRP A 261 -1.05 6.66 -1.56
C TRP A 261 -1.15 6.99 -0.07
N GLY A 262 -0.70 6.07 0.78
CA GLY A 262 -0.71 6.23 2.23
C GLY A 262 0.19 7.37 2.72
N GLU A 263 0.01 7.76 3.97
CA GLU A 263 0.74 8.88 4.60
C GLU A 263 2.26 8.69 4.63
N GLY A 264 2.76 7.45 4.60
CA GLY A 264 4.19 7.17 4.46
C GLY A 264 4.82 7.75 3.19
N ALA A 265 4.02 7.98 2.14
CA ALA A 265 4.46 8.58 0.89
C ALA A 265 4.46 10.12 0.92
N ARG A 266 4.06 10.76 2.03
CA ARG A 266 3.95 12.22 2.14
C ARG A 266 5.26 12.94 1.86
N ALA A 267 6.37 12.48 2.44
CA ALA A 267 7.68 13.10 2.20
C ALA A 267 8.05 13.13 0.70
N TRP A 268 7.75 12.05 -0.03
CA TRP A 268 7.97 11.96 -1.47
C TRP A 268 7.02 12.86 -2.26
N SER A 269 5.76 12.89 -1.86
CA SER A 269 4.74 13.74 -2.48
C SER A 269 5.07 15.23 -2.31
N ASP A 270 5.45 15.63 -1.10
CA ASP A 270 5.84 17.00 -0.77
C ASP A 270 7.07 17.44 -1.55
N ARG A 271 8.06 16.55 -1.75
CA ARG A 271 9.22 16.82 -2.63
C ARG A 271 8.80 17.12 -4.07
N TRP A 272 7.92 16.30 -4.65
CA TRP A 272 7.41 16.49 -6.00
C TRP A 272 6.56 17.75 -6.15
N GLN A 273 5.69 18.03 -5.17
CA GLN A 273 4.91 19.27 -5.16
C GLN A 273 5.82 20.49 -5.00
N ALA A 274 6.81 20.45 -4.12
CA ALA A 274 7.75 21.55 -3.92
C ALA A 274 8.63 21.79 -5.15
N ALA A 275 8.97 20.74 -5.91
CA ALA A 275 9.66 20.87 -7.18
C ALA A 275 8.77 21.57 -8.22
N ALA A 276 7.52 21.13 -8.39
CA ALA A 276 6.56 21.77 -9.29
C ALA A 276 6.28 23.24 -8.91
N ARG A 277 6.21 23.57 -7.61
CA ARG A 277 6.03 24.95 -7.13
C ARG A 277 7.20 25.87 -7.48
N ARG A 278 8.45 25.36 -7.43
CA ARG A 278 9.66 26.16 -7.67
C ARG A 278 10.09 26.22 -9.14
N ALA A 279 9.59 25.32 -9.96
CA ALA A 279 9.96 25.21 -11.36
C ALA A 279 9.41 26.36 -12.23
N ASP A 280 10.00 26.51 -13.42
CA ASP A 280 9.41 27.28 -14.51
C ASP A 280 8.06 26.70 -14.94
N GLU A 281 7.28 27.47 -15.69
CA GLU A 281 5.91 27.10 -16.09
C GLU A 281 5.85 25.78 -16.87
N ALA A 282 6.79 25.54 -17.79
CA ALA A 282 6.79 24.34 -18.64
C ALA A 282 7.11 23.09 -17.81
N THR A 283 8.12 23.17 -16.95
CA THR A 283 8.50 22.09 -16.04
C THR A 283 7.41 21.84 -15.00
N ALA A 284 6.82 22.89 -14.42
CA ALA A 284 5.70 22.76 -13.49
C ALA A 284 4.51 22.06 -14.15
N ARG A 285 4.13 22.46 -15.36
CA ARG A 285 3.05 21.83 -16.14
C ARG A 285 3.31 20.35 -16.39
N ARG A 286 4.51 19.99 -16.84
CA ARG A 286 4.92 18.61 -17.06
C ARG A 286 4.78 17.75 -15.79
N LEU A 287 5.27 18.25 -14.66
CA LEU A 287 5.18 17.54 -13.37
C LEU A 287 3.73 17.39 -12.88
N VAL A 288 2.93 18.45 -12.99
CA VAL A 288 1.51 18.44 -12.60
C VAL A 288 0.72 17.45 -13.45
N GLU A 289 0.92 17.45 -14.77
CA GLU A 289 0.27 16.52 -15.70
C GLU A 289 0.70 15.07 -15.42
N ALA A 290 1.98 14.82 -15.12
CA ALA A 290 2.47 13.48 -14.76
C ALA A 290 1.85 12.97 -13.44
N LEU A 291 1.81 13.81 -12.40
CA LEU A 291 1.16 13.46 -11.13
C LEU A 291 -0.33 13.18 -11.32
N LEU A 292 -1.05 14.02 -12.07
CA LEU A 292 -2.47 13.81 -12.36
C LEU A 292 -2.73 12.52 -13.15
N ARG A 293 -1.83 12.17 -14.08
CA ARG A 293 -1.97 10.99 -14.92
C ARG A 293 -1.63 9.69 -14.20
N TYR A 294 -0.63 9.67 -13.31
CA TYR A 294 -0.13 8.41 -12.72
C TYR A 294 -0.34 8.29 -11.22
N ALA A 295 -0.46 9.39 -10.48
CA ALA A 295 -0.63 9.41 -9.02
C ALA A 295 -1.57 10.56 -8.55
N PRO A 296 -2.82 10.63 -9.05
CA PRO A 296 -3.72 11.75 -8.76
C PRO A 296 -4.21 11.80 -7.30
N LEU A 297 -4.09 10.69 -6.57
CA LEU A 297 -4.54 10.55 -5.18
C LEU A 297 -3.36 10.44 -4.19
N HIS A 298 -2.30 11.22 -4.42
CA HIS A 298 -1.17 11.34 -3.51
C HIS A 298 -1.50 12.23 -2.28
N PRO A 299 -0.80 12.10 -1.14
CA PRO A 299 -0.96 12.96 0.02
C PRO A 299 -0.92 14.45 -0.34
N GLY A 300 -1.99 15.19 -0.01
CA GLY A 300 -2.09 16.63 -0.30
C GLY A 300 -2.53 16.99 -1.73
N ALA A 301 -2.87 16.01 -2.58
CA ALA A 301 -3.21 16.24 -3.99
C ALA A 301 -4.32 17.28 -4.22
N ALA A 302 -5.40 17.25 -3.43
CA ALA A 302 -6.54 18.15 -3.59
C ALA A 302 -6.12 19.63 -3.49
N ALA A 303 -5.41 19.99 -2.41
CA ALA A 303 -4.92 21.34 -2.20
C ALA A 303 -3.87 21.73 -3.25
N PHE A 304 -2.97 20.80 -3.58
CA PHE A 304 -1.94 21.03 -4.58
C PHE A 304 -2.52 21.32 -5.98
N PHE A 305 -3.47 20.53 -6.46
CA PHE A 305 -4.07 20.74 -7.78
C PHE A 305 -4.95 22.00 -7.84
N ALA A 306 -5.60 22.37 -6.74
CA ALA A 306 -6.29 23.65 -6.65
C ALA A 306 -5.30 24.82 -6.78
N GLU A 307 -4.22 24.81 -6.00
CA GLU A 307 -3.15 25.82 -6.05
C GLU A 307 -2.54 25.94 -7.44
N GLN A 308 -2.22 24.82 -8.11
CA GLN A 308 -1.64 24.85 -9.46
C GLN A 308 -2.65 25.32 -10.52
N ALA A 309 -3.94 25.02 -10.35
CA ALA A 309 -4.97 25.54 -11.25
C ALA A 309 -5.08 27.07 -11.15
N ASP A 310 -5.08 27.61 -9.93
CA ASP A 310 -5.09 29.06 -9.70
C ASP A 310 -3.85 29.72 -10.31
N ARG A 311 -2.70 29.05 -10.24
CA ARG A 311 -1.46 29.53 -10.85
C ARG A 311 -1.50 29.53 -12.38
N PHE A 312 -2.04 28.49 -13.02
CA PHE A 312 -2.22 28.47 -14.48
C PHE A 312 -3.22 29.53 -14.95
N GLU A 313 -4.29 29.76 -14.18
CA GLU A 313 -5.24 30.82 -14.47
C GLU A 313 -4.59 32.21 -14.37
N ALA A 314 -3.79 32.46 -13.33
CA ALA A 314 -3.03 33.70 -13.16
C ALA A 314 -1.94 33.90 -14.23
N ALA A 315 -1.39 32.81 -14.78
CA ALA A 315 -0.44 32.83 -15.90
C ALA A 315 -1.11 33.07 -17.27
N GLY A 316 -2.45 33.11 -17.34
CA GLY A 316 -3.19 33.35 -18.58
C GLY A 316 -3.63 32.09 -19.33
N ASP A 317 -3.56 30.90 -18.73
CA ASP A 317 -4.09 29.64 -19.28
C ASP A 317 -5.30 29.13 -18.47
N PRO A 318 -6.47 29.79 -18.58
CA PRO A 318 -7.69 29.38 -17.87
C PRO A 318 -8.22 28.01 -18.34
N VAL A 319 -7.86 27.57 -19.55
CA VAL A 319 -8.27 26.26 -20.09
C VAL A 319 -7.53 25.13 -19.38
N ALA A 320 -6.21 25.26 -19.19
CA ALA A 320 -5.44 24.30 -18.41
C ALA A 320 -5.91 24.27 -16.94
N ALA A 321 -6.20 25.42 -16.34
CA ALA A 321 -6.75 25.51 -14.99
C ALA A 321 -8.08 24.75 -14.86
N LEU A 322 -9.02 24.98 -15.79
CA LEU A 322 -10.32 24.28 -15.79
C LEU A 322 -10.16 22.77 -15.99
N ARG A 323 -9.27 22.36 -16.90
CA ARG A 323 -8.95 20.94 -17.13
C ARG A 323 -8.43 20.30 -15.84
N LEU A 324 -7.46 20.95 -15.17
CA LEU A 324 -6.88 20.45 -13.94
C LEU A 324 -7.93 20.31 -12.83
N ARG A 325 -8.74 21.34 -12.58
CA ARG A 325 -9.84 21.30 -11.60
C ARG A 325 -10.86 20.20 -11.90
N THR A 326 -11.13 19.95 -13.19
CA THR A 326 -12.10 18.92 -13.61
C THR A 326 -11.54 17.51 -13.39
N LEU A 327 -10.29 17.27 -13.78
CA LEU A 327 -9.65 15.97 -13.61
C LEU A 327 -9.34 15.66 -12.14
N ALA A 328 -8.94 16.65 -11.34
CA ALA A 328 -8.77 16.51 -9.89
C ALA A 328 -10.10 16.09 -9.22
N ARG A 329 -11.22 16.75 -9.55
CA ARG A 329 -12.56 16.36 -9.06
C ARG A 329 -12.95 14.94 -9.49
N GLN A 330 -12.61 14.54 -10.72
CA GLN A 330 -12.86 13.17 -11.19
C GLN A 330 -12.03 12.14 -10.41
N ALA A 331 -10.78 12.46 -10.05
CA ALA A 331 -9.95 11.61 -9.21
C ALA A 331 -10.54 11.51 -7.80
N GLU A 332 -10.89 12.63 -7.17
CA GLU A 332 -11.50 12.67 -5.84
C GLU A 332 -12.81 11.87 -5.76
N ALA A 333 -13.59 11.84 -6.84
CA ALA A 333 -14.81 11.03 -6.90
C ALA A 333 -14.56 9.52 -6.75
N GLN A 334 -13.31 9.06 -6.89
CA GLN A 334 -12.92 7.66 -6.67
C GLN A 334 -12.76 7.31 -5.19
N LEU A 335 -12.64 8.32 -4.31
CA LEU A 335 -12.48 8.15 -2.86
C LEU A 335 -13.78 7.69 -2.19
N PRO A 336 -13.70 7.00 -1.04
CA PRO A 336 -14.85 6.71 -0.21
C PRO A 336 -15.55 8.00 0.24
N VAL A 337 -16.89 8.02 0.18
CA VAL A 337 -17.71 9.16 0.67
C VAL A 337 -17.73 9.22 2.19
N LEU A 338 -17.66 8.05 2.85
CA LEU A 338 -17.67 7.94 4.30
C LEU A 338 -16.24 7.94 4.83
N ARG A 339 -16.00 8.69 5.90
CA ARG A 339 -14.75 8.72 6.65
C ARG A 339 -15.01 8.44 8.13
N ALA A 340 -14.05 7.81 8.81
CA ALA A 340 -14.23 7.41 10.19
C ALA A 340 -14.46 8.61 11.13
N ASP A 341 -13.75 9.72 10.92
CA ASP A 341 -13.88 10.94 11.71
C ASP A 341 -15.28 11.59 11.59
N GLY A 342 -15.85 11.60 10.39
CA GLY A 342 -17.21 12.06 10.14
C GLY A 342 -18.26 11.17 10.83
N LEU A 343 -18.08 9.86 10.74
CA LEU A 343 -18.98 8.89 11.37
C LEU A 343 -18.87 8.89 12.90
N GLU A 344 -17.69 9.14 13.45
CA GLU A 344 -17.47 9.30 14.90
C GLU A 344 -18.27 10.49 15.44
N ARG A 345 -18.18 11.65 14.77
CA ARG A 345 -18.98 12.84 15.11
C ARG A 345 -20.48 12.57 15.00
N ALA A 346 -20.91 11.87 13.95
CA ALA A 346 -22.31 11.50 13.78
C ALA A 346 -22.79 10.56 14.90
N LEU A 347 -21.97 9.56 15.28
CA LEU A 347 -22.25 8.65 16.37
C LEU A 347 -22.38 9.40 17.70
N ALA A 348 -21.41 10.25 18.04
CA ALA A 348 -21.44 11.05 19.26
C ALA A 348 -22.68 11.95 19.31
N THR A 349 -23.06 12.55 18.18
CA THR A 349 -24.26 13.38 18.05
C THR A 349 -25.53 12.57 18.32
N LEU A 350 -25.66 11.39 17.71
CA LEU A 350 -26.83 10.52 17.89
C LEU A 350 -26.93 9.98 19.32
N VAL A 351 -25.80 9.58 19.92
CA VAL A 351 -25.75 9.11 21.31
C VAL A 351 -26.12 10.25 22.27
N LEU A 352 -25.56 11.45 22.09
CA LEU A 352 -25.89 12.60 22.94
C LEU A 352 -27.37 12.99 22.81
N ALA A 353 -27.90 13.05 21.59
CA ALA A 353 -29.32 13.30 21.34
C ALA A 353 -30.20 12.23 21.99
N TYR A 354 -29.83 10.96 21.86
CA TYR A 354 -30.54 9.84 22.48
C TYR A 354 -30.53 9.97 24.01
N LEU A 355 -29.38 10.20 24.63
CA LEU A 355 -29.26 10.36 26.09
C LEU A 355 -30.07 11.57 26.61
N ALA A 356 -30.01 12.70 25.90
CA ALA A 356 -30.80 13.89 26.24
C ALA A 356 -32.31 13.60 26.16
N LEU A 357 -32.76 12.90 25.12
CA LEU A 357 -34.14 12.45 24.98
C LEU A 357 -34.55 11.52 26.13
N VAL A 358 -33.74 10.50 26.45
CA VAL A 358 -34.00 9.58 27.57
C VAL A 358 -34.11 10.34 28.88
N LEU A 359 -33.22 11.29 29.13
CA LEU A 359 -33.19 12.10 30.35
C LEU A 359 -34.47 12.93 30.48
N VAL A 360 -34.86 13.65 29.42
CA VAL A 360 -36.09 14.46 29.41
C VAL A 360 -37.33 13.59 29.59
N LEU A 361 -37.45 12.48 28.85
CA LEU A 361 -38.58 11.55 28.99
C LEU A 361 -38.61 10.90 30.39
N GLY A 362 -37.44 10.64 30.96
CA GLY A 362 -37.24 10.24 32.35
C GLY A 362 -37.89 11.20 33.32
N VAL A 363 -37.44 12.46 33.34
CA VAL A 363 -37.98 13.48 34.23
C VAL A 363 -39.47 13.71 34.01
N ARG A 364 -39.91 13.72 32.75
CA ARG A 364 -41.29 14.01 32.35
C ARG A 364 -42.30 12.93 32.75
N TYR A 365 -41.90 11.66 32.72
CA TYR A 365 -42.81 10.53 32.94
C TYR A 365 -42.54 9.72 34.20
N LEU A 366 -41.43 9.95 34.92
CA LEU A 366 -41.15 9.30 36.20
C LEU A 366 -42.27 9.47 37.23
N PRO A 367 -42.93 10.65 37.39
CA PRO A 367 -44.05 10.78 38.32
C PRO A 367 -45.27 9.91 37.96
N ALA A 368 -45.57 9.77 36.66
CA ALA A 368 -46.66 8.89 36.20
C ALA A 368 -46.32 7.41 36.41
N GLN A 369 -45.06 7.04 36.16
CA GLN A 369 -44.57 5.68 36.42
C GLN A 369 -44.59 5.35 37.92
N ARG A 370 -44.16 6.27 38.79
CA ARG A 370 -44.19 6.10 40.25
C ARG A 370 -45.61 5.83 40.76
N ARG A 371 -46.59 6.61 40.28
CA ARG A 371 -48.01 6.40 40.62
C ARG A 371 -48.52 5.04 40.15
N SER A 372 -48.21 4.66 38.91
CA SER A 372 -48.65 3.37 38.34
C SER A 372 -48.03 2.15 39.02
N LEU A 373 -46.88 2.32 39.68
CA LEU A 373 -46.15 1.24 40.36
C LEU A 373 -46.26 1.28 41.88
N ALA A 374 -46.97 2.26 42.46
CA ALA A 374 -47.04 2.47 43.91
C ALA A 374 -47.51 1.20 44.63
N ASP A 375 -48.60 0.59 44.16
CA ASP A 375 -49.20 -0.60 44.75
C ASP A 375 -48.34 -1.87 44.58
N TRP A 376 -47.29 -1.82 43.75
CA TRP A 376 -46.51 -2.98 43.32
C TRP A 376 -45.06 -2.95 43.82
N GLY A 377 -44.78 -2.14 44.85
CA GLY A 377 -43.43 -1.98 45.41
C GLY A 377 -42.61 -0.85 44.79
N GLY A 378 -43.25 0.07 44.07
CA GLY A 378 -42.60 1.25 43.49
C GLY A 378 -41.67 0.93 42.32
N VAL A 379 -40.87 1.93 41.92
CA VAL A 379 -40.02 1.86 40.71
C VAL A 379 -38.96 0.75 40.77
N TRP A 380 -38.43 0.48 41.96
CA TRP A 380 -37.37 -0.50 42.19
C TRP A 380 -37.91 -1.83 42.71
N GLY A 381 -38.79 -1.83 43.72
CA GLY A 381 -39.33 -3.07 44.30
C GLY A 381 -40.24 -3.87 43.34
N SER A 382 -40.81 -3.22 42.32
CA SER A 382 -41.60 -3.91 41.29
C SER A 382 -40.77 -4.85 40.40
N TRP A 383 -39.47 -4.63 40.24
CA TRP A 383 -38.60 -5.56 39.50
C TRP A 383 -38.46 -6.92 40.21
N VAL A 384 -38.47 -6.91 41.54
CA VAL A 384 -38.33 -8.13 42.36
C VAL A 384 -39.69 -8.79 42.58
N ARG A 385 -40.71 -8.00 42.95
CA ARG A 385 -42.03 -8.54 43.33
C ARG A 385 -42.94 -8.84 42.14
N ASN A 386 -42.83 -8.10 41.03
CA ASN A 386 -43.76 -8.18 39.90
C ASN A 386 -43.07 -7.94 38.54
N PRO A 387 -42.05 -8.75 38.15
CA PRO A 387 -41.20 -8.48 36.98
C PRO A 387 -41.99 -8.43 35.66
N LEU A 388 -42.94 -9.34 35.44
CA LEU A 388 -43.73 -9.36 34.21
C LEU A 388 -44.62 -8.13 34.05
N ARG A 389 -45.23 -7.65 35.14
CA ARG A 389 -46.02 -6.41 35.13
C ARG A 389 -45.11 -5.20 34.94
N ARG A 390 -43.89 -5.22 35.49
CA ARG A 390 -42.91 -4.15 35.31
C ARG A 390 -42.56 -3.88 33.84
N PHE A 391 -42.47 -4.93 33.02
CA PHE A 391 -42.28 -4.80 31.56
C PHE A 391 -43.42 -4.08 30.83
N ARG A 392 -44.64 -4.05 31.39
CA ARG A 392 -45.76 -3.25 30.87
C ARG A 392 -45.69 -1.77 31.25
N TYR A 393 -45.03 -1.46 32.37
CA TYR A 393 -44.93 -0.09 32.93
C TYR A 393 -43.51 0.47 32.86
N LEU A 394 -42.77 0.12 31.79
CA LEU A 394 -41.46 0.73 31.50
C LEU A 394 -41.59 2.25 31.33
N LEU A 395 -40.48 2.96 31.48
CA LEU A 395 -40.47 4.43 31.45
C LEU A 395 -41.02 4.94 30.12
N PHE A 396 -40.48 4.42 29.01
CA PHE A 396 -40.93 4.79 27.66
C PHE A 396 -42.36 4.36 27.34
N ALA A 397 -42.93 3.36 28.05
CA ALA A 397 -44.34 2.98 27.87
C ALA A 397 -45.31 4.10 28.28
N HIS A 398 -44.86 5.09 29.07
CA HIS A 398 -45.68 6.25 29.43
C HIS A 398 -45.56 7.41 28.43
N ALA A 399 -44.56 7.37 27.54
CA ALA A 399 -44.35 8.36 26.48
C ALA A 399 -45.38 8.23 25.35
N GLY A 400 -45.56 9.30 24.58
CA GLY A 400 -46.41 9.31 23.38
C GLY A 400 -45.80 8.51 22.23
N TRP A 401 -46.61 8.18 21.22
CA TRP A 401 -46.14 7.41 20.05
C TRP A 401 -44.93 8.06 19.36
N GLY A 402 -45.00 9.36 19.06
CA GLY A 402 -43.92 10.09 18.40
C GLY A 402 -42.62 10.11 19.23
N GLU A 403 -42.72 10.18 20.56
CA GLU A 403 -41.55 10.16 21.46
C GLU A 403 -40.89 8.78 21.49
N ARG A 404 -41.69 7.71 21.50
CA ARG A 404 -41.20 6.33 21.42
C ARG A 404 -40.55 6.04 20.07
N LEU A 405 -41.20 6.48 18.99
CA LEU A 405 -40.69 6.34 17.64
C LEU A 405 -39.36 7.09 17.49
N LEU A 406 -39.27 8.32 18.00
CA LEU A 406 -38.03 9.09 18.00
C LEU A 406 -36.92 8.38 18.77
N ALA A 407 -37.21 7.88 19.98
CA ALA A 407 -36.22 7.14 20.77
C ALA A 407 -35.72 5.88 20.03
N ALA A 408 -36.63 5.13 19.40
CA ALA A 408 -36.28 3.96 18.59
C ALA A 408 -35.43 4.34 17.37
N LEU A 409 -35.82 5.37 16.63
CA LEU A 409 -35.08 5.84 15.46
C LEU A 409 -33.67 6.31 15.83
N LEU A 410 -33.52 7.10 16.89
CA LEU A 410 -32.20 7.54 17.37
C LEU A 410 -31.34 6.35 17.81
N PHE A 411 -31.92 5.39 18.53
CA PHE A 411 -31.21 4.19 18.95
C PHE A 411 -30.74 3.35 17.76
N PHE A 412 -31.63 3.00 16.83
CA PHE A 412 -31.27 2.20 15.65
C PHE A 412 -30.33 2.94 14.70
N ALA A 413 -30.47 4.26 14.56
CA ALA A 413 -29.51 5.07 13.82
C ALA A 413 -28.13 5.07 14.49
N ALA A 414 -28.05 5.21 15.82
CA ALA A 414 -26.78 5.14 16.55
C ALA A 414 -26.12 3.76 16.39
N VAL A 415 -26.89 2.67 16.47
CA VAL A 415 -26.37 1.31 16.23
C VAL A 415 -25.88 1.15 14.80
N ALA A 416 -26.63 1.61 13.80
CA ALA A 416 -26.23 1.54 12.40
C ALA A 416 -24.95 2.35 12.13
N VAL A 417 -24.85 3.57 12.67
CA VAL A 417 -23.66 4.42 12.54
C VAL A 417 -22.48 3.83 13.30
N LEU A 418 -22.69 3.19 14.45
CA LEU A 418 -21.62 2.47 15.17
C LEU A 418 -20.99 1.38 14.30
N TRP A 419 -21.81 0.58 13.61
CA TRP A 419 -21.31 -0.45 12.71
C TRP A 419 -20.62 0.12 11.48
N LEU A 420 -21.19 1.18 10.87
CA LEU A 420 -20.56 1.88 9.74
C LEU A 420 -19.21 2.49 10.14
N TRP A 421 -19.16 3.16 11.29
CA TRP A 421 -17.94 3.74 11.84
C TRP A 421 -16.87 2.66 12.04
N GLY A 422 -17.23 1.54 12.67
CA GLY A 422 -16.31 0.44 12.89
C GLY A 422 -15.79 -0.18 11.58
N GLY A 423 -16.67 -0.39 10.60
CA GLY A 423 -16.30 -0.90 9.28
C GLY A 423 -15.41 0.06 8.49
N VAL A 424 -15.72 1.35 8.46
CA VAL A 424 -14.92 2.37 7.75
C VAL A 424 -13.56 2.55 8.42
N ARG A 425 -13.52 2.59 9.76
CA ARG A 425 -12.26 2.64 10.52
C ARG A 425 -11.38 1.42 10.26
N GLY A 426 -11.99 0.23 10.19
CA GLY A 426 -11.31 -1.01 9.83
C GLY A 426 -10.73 -0.94 8.41
N PHE A 427 -11.51 -0.45 7.44
CA PHE A 427 -11.03 -0.24 6.07
C PHE A 427 -9.86 0.77 6.02
N GLU A 428 -9.98 1.92 6.70
CA GLU A 428 -8.90 2.92 6.73
C GLU A 428 -7.61 2.36 7.34
N ALA A 429 -7.72 1.52 8.38
CA ALA A 429 -6.57 0.82 8.97
C ALA A 429 -5.94 -0.20 8.01
N GLU A 430 -6.73 -0.98 7.27
CA GLU A 430 -6.21 -1.91 6.26
C GLU A 430 -5.65 -1.18 5.03
N ALA A 431 -6.26 -0.07 4.60
CA ALA A 431 -5.76 0.76 3.50
C ALA A 431 -4.41 1.41 3.83
N ALA A 432 -4.12 1.63 5.11
CA ALA A 432 -2.83 2.12 5.59
C ALA A 432 -1.76 1.02 5.70
N ARG A 433 -2.10 -0.26 5.47
CA ARG A 433 -1.11 -1.35 5.48
C ARG A 433 -0.48 -1.56 4.10
N PRO A 434 0.81 -1.91 4.05
CA PRO A 434 1.41 -2.42 2.82
C PRO A 434 0.69 -3.69 2.37
N PRO A 435 0.34 -3.84 1.07
CA PRO A 435 0.72 -3.04 -0.10
C PRO A 435 -0.27 -1.93 -0.51
N LEU A 436 -1.42 -1.80 0.18
CA LEU A 436 -2.46 -0.83 -0.19
C LEU A 436 -2.02 0.62 0.05
N ASP A 437 -1.15 0.84 1.04
CA ASP A 437 -0.51 2.15 1.29
C ASP A 437 0.37 2.64 0.12
N ARG A 438 0.76 1.74 -0.78
CA ARG A 438 1.47 2.03 -2.03
C ARG A 438 0.53 2.05 -3.22
N ALA A 439 -0.79 2.10 -2.96
CA ALA A 439 -1.84 2.04 -3.95
C ALA A 439 -1.64 0.88 -4.94
N THR A 440 -1.21 -0.27 -4.41
CA THR A 440 -0.86 -1.46 -5.18
C THR A 440 -1.79 -2.62 -4.85
N LEU A 441 -2.34 -3.27 -5.88
CA LEU A 441 -3.26 -4.40 -5.72
C LEU A 441 -2.55 -5.72 -6.04
N VAL A 442 -2.03 -6.39 -5.00
CA VAL A 442 -1.46 -7.74 -5.09
C VAL A 442 -2.18 -8.69 -4.13
N GLY A 443 -2.11 -10.01 -4.35
CA GLY A 443 -2.90 -10.98 -3.59
C GLY A 443 -2.74 -10.94 -2.06
N ALA A 444 -1.58 -10.46 -1.57
CA ALA A 444 -1.30 -10.27 -0.15
C ALA A 444 -2.07 -9.08 0.46
N SER A 445 -2.52 -8.11 -0.34
CA SER A 445 -3.24 -6.90 0.10
C SER A 445 -4.55 -7.19 0.84
N PHE A 446 -5.10 -8.40 0.71
CA PHE A 446 -6.44 -8.75 1.17
C PHE A 446 -6.46 -9.91 2.18
N GLU A 447 -5.32 -10.26 2.77
CA GLU A 447 -5.20 -11.44 3.65
C GLU A 447 -5.88 -11.27 5.02
N THR A 448 -5.97 -10.04 5.48
CA THR A 448 -6.57 -9.64 6.76
C THR A 448 -8.05 -9.24 6.61
N TRP A 449 -8.54 -9.16 5.38
CA TRP A 449 -9.90 -8.71 5.09
C TRP A 449 -10.94 -9.73 5.58
N PRO A 450 -12.17 -9.27 5.89
CA PRO A 450 -13.30 -10.14 6.23
C PRO A 450 -13.42 -11.31 5.25
N ALA A 451 -13.53 -12.53 5.78
CA ALA A 451 -13.67 -13.72 4.97
C ALA A 451 -15.02 -13.71 4.24
N GLY A 452 -15.00 -13.96 2.93
CA GLY A 452 -16.21 -14.01 2.12
C GLY A 452 -15.92 -13.82 0.62
N PRO A 453 -16.98 -13.86 -0.21
CA PRO A 453 -16.87 -13.69 -1.65
C PRO A 453 -16.20 -12.39 -2.09
N GLU A 454 -16.39 -11.29 -1.35
CA GLU A 454 -15.78 -9.99 -1.65
C GLU A 454 -14.24 -10.06 -1.61
N ARG A 455 -13.69 -10.74 -0.59
CA ARG A 455 -12.25 -10.97 -0.46
C ARG A 455 -11.74 -11.91 -1.55
N ALA A 456 -12.50 -12.96 -1.89
CA ALA A 456 -12.12 -13.90 -2.95
C ALA A 456 -12.01 -13.18 -4.30
N ALA A 457 -13.00 -12.37 -4.66
CA ALA A 457 -13.02 -11.58 -5.89
C ALA A 457 -11.82 -10.61 -5.98
N LEU A 458 -11.51 -9.91 -4.88
CA LEU A 458 -10.37 -8.99 -4.85
C LEU A 458 -9.02 -9.69 -4.94
N ARG A 459 -8.85 -10.84 -4.27
CA ARG A 459 -7.64 -11.66 -4.41
C ARG A 459 -7.48 -12.21 -5.82
N ALA A 460 -8.57 -12.65 -6.44
CA ALA A 460 -8.57 -13.12 -7.83
C ALA A 460 -8.17 -12.00 -8.80
N TYR A 461 -8.74 -10.80 -8.65
CA TYR A 461 -8.32 -9.63 -9.42
C TYR A 461 -6.82 -9.35 -9.24
N ALA A 462 -6.34 -9.32 -8.00
CA ALA A 462 -4.95 -9.02 -7.69
C ALA A 462 -3.96 -10.11 -8.14
N GLY A 463 -4.45 -11.31 -8.45
CA GLY A 463 -3.68 -12.43 -9.01
C GLY A 463 -3.59 -12.44 -10.54
N LEU A 464 -4.41 -11.64 -11.25
CA LEU A 464 -4.46 -11.61 -12.73
C LEU A 464 -3.11 -11.40 -13.42
N PRO A 465 -2.18 -10.56 -12.91
CA PRO A 465 -0.85 -10.43 -13.54
C PRO A 465 -0.02 -11.72 -13.51
N GLY A 466 -0.31 -12.65 -12.59
CA GLY A 466 0.42 -13.91 -12.42
C GLY A 466 -0.18 -15.12 -13.14
N GLY A 467 -1.32 -14.97 -13.82
CA GLY A 467 -2.00 -16.05 -14.52
C GLY A 467 -3.51 -15.86 -14.64
N PRO A 468 -4.22 -16.77 -15.33
CA PRO A 468 -5.67 -16.69 -15.46
C PRO A 468 -6.35 -16.80 -14.07
N ALA A 469 -7.31 -15.92 -13.81
CA ALA A 469 -8.12 -15.99 -12.59
C ALA A 469 -9.27 -16.99 -12.76
N ASP A 470 -9.62 -17.69 -11.68
CA ASP A 470 -10.82 -18.53 -11.63
C ASP A 470 -12.07 -17.64 -11.56
N SER A 471 -12.92 -17.71 -12.58
CA SER A 471 -14.21 -17.01 -12.63
C SER A 471 -15.10 -17.31 -11.41
N ARG A 472 -14.96 -18.48 -10.78
CA ARG A 472 -15.70 -18.86 -9.56
C ARG A 472 -15.37 -17.96 -8.37
N ALA A 473 -14.20 -17.33 -8.34
CA ALA A 473 -13.83 -16.42 -7.27
C ALA A 473 -14.72 -15.16 -7.21
N PHE A 474 -15.49 -14.89 -8.28
CA PHE A 474 -16.44 -13.78 -8.35
C PHE A 474 -17.88 -14.21 -8.07
N GLU A 475 -18.15 -15.51 -7.88
CA GLU A 475 -19.49 -16.00 -7.55
C GLU A 475 -19.90 -15.60 -6.12
N GLY A 476 -21.13 -15.08 -5.96
CA GLY A 476 -21.66 -14.66 -4.67
C GLY A 476 -21.09 -13.34 -4.11
N ALA A 477 -20.12 -12.73 -4.80
CA ALA A 477 -19.67 -11.37 -4.52
C ALA A 477 -20.79 -10.37 -4.84
N ALA A 478 -20.83 -9.26 -4.11
CA ALA A 478 -21.76 -8.18 -4.43
C ALA A 478 -21.59 -7.71 -5.90
N PRO A 479 -22.67 -7.36 -6.61
CA PRO A 479 -22.66 -6.97 -8.02
C PRO A 479 -22.13 -5.54 -8.19
N LEU A 480 -20.90 -5.30 -7.75
CA LEU A 480 -20.18 -4.05 -7.95
C LEU A 480 -19.72 -3.97 -9.41
N ALA A 481 -19.68 -2.76 -9.97
CA ALA A 481 -19.36 -2.58 -11.39
C ALA A 481 -18.02 -3.21 -11.80
N PHE A 482 -17.00 -3.17 -10.94
CA PHE A 482 -15.71 -3.82 -11.21
C PHE A 482 -15.82 -5.36 -11.22
N VAL A 483 -16.62 -5.96 -10.33
CA VAL A 483 -16.83 -7.41 -10.24
C VAL A 483 -17.48 -7.92 -11.51
N GLU A 484 -18.57 -7.27 -11.93
CA GLU A 484 -19.30 -7.67 -13.14
C GLU A 484 -18.48 -7.42 -14.42
N ALA A 485 -17.68 -6.34 -14.45
CA ALA A 485 -16.74 -6.10 -15.55
C ALA A 485 -15.66 -7.18 -15.64
N LEU A 486 -15.14 -7.67 -14.50
CA LEU A 486 -14.20 -8.79 -14.47
C LEU A 486 -14.86 -10.11 -14.87
N ARG A 487 -16.11 -10.35 -14.47
CA ARG A 487 -16.87 -11.52 -14.93
C ARG A 487 -16.97 -11.51 -16.46
N TYR A 488 -17.38 -10.40 -17.06
CA TYR A 488 -17.41 -10.25 -18.52
C TYR A 488 -16.03 -10.53 -19.13
N ARG A 489 -14.96 -9.98 -18.56
CA ARG A 489 -13.59 -10.21 -19.04
C ARG A 489 -13.21 -11.69 -19.05
N LEU A 490 -13.60 -12.45 -18.03
CA LEU A 490 -13.23 -13.85 -17.88
C LEU A 490 -14.14 -14.81 -18.66
N THR A 491 -15.42 -14.50 -18.81
CA THR A 491 -16.41 -15.40 -19.43
C THR A 491 -16.82 -14.99 -20.85
N GLY A 492 -16.62 -13.73 -21.22
CA GLY A 492 -17.14 -13.14 -22.46
C GLY A 492 -18.66 -12.90 -22.46
N ASP A 493 -19.36 -13.09 -21.33
CA ASP A 493 -20.83 -12.96 -21.27
C ASP A 493 -21.29 -11.50 -21.34
N PRO A 494 -21.97 -11.06 -22.42
CA PRO A 494 -22.42 -9.68 -22.57
C PRO A 494 -23.40 -9.24 -21.46
N GLN A 495 -24.11 -10.16 -20.82
CA GLN A 495 -25.00 -9.83 -19.71
C GLN A 495 -24.24 -9.33 -18.48
N ALA A 496 -23.02 -9.82 -18.24
CA ALA A 496 -22.16 -9.33 -17.17
C ALA A 496 -21.70 -7.88 -17.44
N LEU A 497 -21.37 -7.55 -18.70
CA LEU A 497 -21.02 -6.16 -19.06
C LEU A 497 -22.21 -5.22 -18.89
N LEU A 498 -23.41 -5.66 -19.29
CA LEU A 498 -24.64 -4.91 -19.08
C LEU A 498 -24.96 -4.73 -17.60
N ALA A 499 -24.76 -5.78 -16.79
CA ALA A 499 -24.92 -5.71 -15.33
C ALA A 499 -23.94 -4.72 -14.71
N ALA A 500 -22.68 -4.69 -15.16
CA ALA A 500 -21.67 -3.73 -14.73
C ALA A 500 -22.09 -2.28 -15.03
N TYR A 501 -22.64 -2.04 -16.22
CA TYR A 501 -23.16 -0.72 -16.61
C TYR A 501 -24.39 -0.30 -15.80
N ARG A 502 -25.30 -1.24 -15.50
CA ARG A 502 -26.46 -0.98 -14.64
C ARG A 502 -26.07 -0.72 -13.19
N ALA A 503 -25.06 -1.42 -12.69
CA ALA A 503 -24.52 -1.19 -11.35
C ALA A 503 -23.90 0.21 -11.24
N GLU A 504 -23.18 0.65 -12.28
CA GLU A 504 -22.67 2.01 -12.33
C GLU A 504 -22.37 2.53 -13.74
N ALA A 505 -23.31 3.29 -14.32
CA ALA A 505 -23.21 3.79 -15.70
C ALA A 505 -22.02 4.75 -15.93
N VAL A 506 -21.51 5.37 -14.86
CA VAL A 506 -20.37 6.30 -14.92
C VAL A 506 -19.02 5.61 -14.68
N TYR A 507 -18.98 4.28 -14.52
CA TYR A 507 -17.74 3.55 -14.32
C TYR A 507 -16.89 3.51 -15.60
N PRO A 508 -15.75 4.23 -15.67
CA PRO A 508 -15.06 4.47 -16.94
C PRO A 508 -14.58 3.21 -17.69
N PRO A 509 -14.05 2.17 -17.03
CA PRO A 509 -13.62 0.97 -17.75
C PRO A 509 -14.75 0.25 -18.50
N VAL A 510 -15.97 0.26 -17.95
CA VAL A 510 -17.15 -0.33 -18.62
C VAL A 510 -17.62 0.55 -19.77
N ARG A 511 -17.61 1.87 -19.60
CA ARG A 511 -17.95 2.80 -20.70
C ARG A 511 -17.00 2.66 -21.88
N ALA A 512 -15.70 2.54 -21.61
CA ALA A 512 -14.68 2.31 -22.64
C ALA A 512 -14.94 0.99 -23.37
N ALA A 513 -15.21 -0.10 -22.65
CA ALA A 513 -15.53 -1.40 -23.24
C ALA A 513 -16.82 -1.39 -24.09
N LEU A 514 -17.78 -0.53 -23.75
CA LEU A 514 -19.02 -0.33 -24.52
C LEU A 514 -18.90 0.70 -25.66
N GLY A 515 -17.74 1.34 -25.83
CA GLY A 515 -17.57 2.41 -26.83
C GLY A 515 -18.30 3.72 -26.49
N LEU A 516 -18.69 3.93 -25.23
CA LEU A 516 -19.43 5.11 -24.74
C LEU A 516 -18.52 6.25 -24.26
N GLY A 517 -17.25 6.22 -24.66
CA GLY A 517 -16.22 7.18 -24.30
C GLY A 517 -15.27 6.70 -23.20
N GLU A 518 -14.08 7.29 -23.21
CA GLU A 518 -12.98 7.02 -22.29
C GLU A 518 -12.76 8.21 -21.34
N ASP A 519 -12.06 7.99 -20.23
CA ASP A 519 -11.60 9.05 -19.33
C ASP A 519 -10.10 9.38 -19.53
N ALA A 520 -9.59 10.32 -18.74
CA ALA A 520 -8.22 10.80 -18.83
C ALA A 520 -7.13 9.76 -18.50
N TRP A 521 -7.47 8.67 -17.81
CA TRP A 521 -6.49 7.63 -17.41
C TRP A 521 -6.43 6.47 -18.41
N SER A 522 -7.44 6.32 -19.28
CA SER A 522 -7.53 5.20 -20.23
C SER A 522 -6.32 5.13 -21.16
N GLU A 523 -5.82 6.28 -21.63
CA GLU A 523 -4.60 6.36 -22.44
C GLU A 523 -3.36 5.88 -21.67
N ALA A 524 -3.23 6.23 -20.39
CA ALA A 524 -2.09 5.84 -19.56
C ALA A 524 -2.00 4.31 -19.40
N TYR A 525 -3.15 3.66 -19.15
CA TYR A 525 -3.24 2.20 -19.10
C TYR A 525 -2.87 1.55 -20.43
N ARG A 526 -3.41 2.06 -21.55
CA ARG A 526 -3.10 1.55 -22.90
C ARG A 526 -1.61 1.69 -23.23
N ALA A 527 -1.02 2.85 -22.94
CA ALA A 527 0.40 3.11 -23.16
C ALA A 527 1.33 2.24 -22.28
N ALA A 528 0.84 1.81 -21.11
CA ALA A 528 1.55 0.86 -20.26
C ALA A 528 1.39 -0.60 -20.70
N GLY A 529 0.43 -0.91 -21.58
CA GLY A 529 0.06 -2.27 -21.94
C GLY A 529 -0.67 -3.00 -20.81
N VAL A 530 -1.36 -2.26 -19.94
CA VAL A 530 -2.08 -2.80 -18.78
C VAL A 530 -3.57 -2.70 -19.04
N GLU A 531 -4.27 -3.83 -18.99
CA GLU A 531 -5.72 -3.86 -19.16
C GLU A 531 -6.42 -3.21 -17.96
N ARG A 532 -7.30 -2.25 -18.23
CA ARG A 532 -8.00 -1.48 -17.19
C ARG A 532 -9.37 -2.06 -16.82
N LEU A 533 -9.96 -2.89 -17.67
CA LEU A 533 -11.30 -3.44 -17.45
C LEU A 533 -11.39 -4.16 -16.10
N GLY A 534 -12.32 -3.73 -15.25
CA GLY A 534 -12.53 -4.30 -13.93
C GLY A 534 -11.59 -3.81 -12.83
N THR A 535 -10.86 -2.71 -13.07
CA THR A 535 -10.00 -2.06 -12.05
C THR A 535 -10.84 -1.46 -10.90
N PRO A 536 -10.70 -1.94 -9.65
CA PRO A 536 -11.46 -1.38 -8.53
C PRO A 536 -10.91 -0.01 -8.11
N ARG A 537 -11.80 0.90 -7.70
CA ARG A 537 -11.46 2.20 -7.10
C ARG A 537 -11.44 2.13 -5.58
N ALA A 538 -10.82 3.11 -4.92
CA ALA A 538 -10.79 3.18 -3.45
C ALA A 538 -12.19 3.07 -2.80
N ARG A 539 -13.21 3.71 -3.39
CA ARG A 539 -14.61 3.56 -2.94
C ARG A 539 -15.19 2.17 -3.15
N ASP A 540 -14.80 1.47 -4.21
CA ASP A 540 -15.25 0.10 -4.47
C ASP A 540 -14.62 -0.86 -3.47
N LEU A 541 -13.33 -0.66 -3.13
CA LEU A 541 -12.63 -1.37 -2.06
C LEU A 541 -13.31 -1.14 -0.70
N CYS A 542 -13.64 0.10 -0.36
CA CYS A 542 -14.37 0.42 0.88
C CYS A 542 -15.74 -0.28 0.92
N ARG A 543 -16.52 -0.23 -0.17
CA ARG A 543 -17.81 -0.92 -0.27
C ARG A 543 -17.67 -2.43 -0.11
N ALA A 544 -16.71 -3.04 -0.80
CA ALA A 544 -16.44 -4.48 -0.69
C ALA A 544 -16.06 -4.87 0.75
N TYR A 545 -15.22 -4.06 1.41
CA TYR A 545 -14.87 -4.26 2.82
C TYR A 545 -16.10 -4.19 3.71
N LEU A 546 -16.93 -3.15 3.59
CA LEU A 546 -18.14 -2.97 4.40
C LEU A 546 -19.15 -4.11 4.21
N ILE A 547 -19.38 -4.55 2.97
CA ILE A 547 -20.26 -5.69 2.68
C ILE A 547 -19.71 -6.96 3.33
N GLY A 548 -18.41 -7.21 3.21
CA GLY A 548 -17.72 -8.31 3.90
C GLY A 548 -17.87 -8.22 5.42
N SER A 549 -17.69 -7.04 6.00
CA SER A 549 -17.87 -6.81 7.45
C SER A 549 -19.30 -7.04 7.92
N VAL A 550 -20.32 -6.63 7.15
CA VAL A 550 -21.74 -6.87 7.48
C VAL A 550 -22.08 -8.36 7.37
N ARG A 551 -21.57 -9.06 6.36
CA ARG A 551 -21.72 -10.53 6.25
C ARG A 551 -21.06 -11.22 7.44
N GLN A 552 -19.84 -10.81 7.80
CA GLN A 552 -19.13 -11.34 8.95
C GLN A 552 -19.87 -11.07 10.26
N LEU A 553 -20.48 -9.89 10.43
CA LEU A 553 -21.31 -9.57 11.60
C LEU A 553 -22.48 -10.55 11.75
N GLY A 554 -23.11 -10.95 10.64
CA GLY A 554 -24.20 -11.94 10.65
C GLY A 554 -23.78 -13.35 11.07
N VAL A 555 -22.51 -13.71 10.86
CA VAL A 555 -21.99 -15.07 11.15
C VAL A 555 -21.19 -15.12 12.45
N GLN A 556 -20.42 -14.07 12.76
CA GLN A 556 -19.44 -13.98 13.84
C GLN A 556 -19.45 -12.58 14.48
N PRO A 557 -20.54 -12.19 15.17
CA PRO A 557 -20.73 -10.82 15.66
C PRO A 557 -19.71 -10.36 16.70
N THR A 558 -19.20 -11.29 17.53
CA THR A 558 -18.20 -10.99 18.55
C THR A 558 -16.86 -10.62 17.93
N ARG A 559 -16.42 -11.37 16.90
CA ARG A 559 -15.16 -11.08 16.18
C ARG A 559 -15.19 -9.73 15.49
N SER A 560 -16.36 -9.32 14.99
CA SER A 560 -16.54 -7.98 14.39
C SER A 560 -16.32 -6.85 15.40
N LEU A 561 -16.68 -7.05 16.68
CA LEU A 561 -16.42 -6.06 17.73
C LEU A 561 -15.01 -6.16 18.30
N GLU A 562 -14.44 -7.36 18.38
CA GLU A 562 -13.03 -7.55 18.75
C GLU A 562 -12.09 -6.83 17.77
N ALA A 563 -12.43 -6.83 16.49
CA ALA A 563 -11.72 -6.05 15.46
C ALA A 563 -11.75 -4.53 15.71
N LEU A 564 -12.68 -4.03 16.54
CA LEU A 564 -12.74 -2.64 16.97
C LEU A 564 -11.96 -2.36 18.26
N GLY A 565 -11.19 -3.34 18.76
CA GLY A 565 -10.34 -3.21 19.94
C GLY A 565 -11.02 -3.57 21.27
N TRP A 566 -12.23 -4.13 21.23
CA TRP A 566 -12.93 -4.60 22.44
C TRP A 566 -12.44 -5.99 22.82
N SER A 567 -12.29 -6.26 24.12
CA SER A 567 -12.08 -7.63 24.58
C SER A 567 -13.31 -8.50 24.28
N ALA A 568 -13.12 -9.81 24.11
CA ALA A 568 -14.22 -10.73 23.82
C ALA A 568 -15.38 -10.62 24.83
N GLY A 569 -15.07 -10.44 26.13
CA GLY A 569 -16.07 -10.24 27.18
C GLY A 569 -16.84 -8.93 27.02
N ALA A 570 -16.15 -7.83 26.69
CA ALA A 570 -16.78 -6.54 26.49
C ALA A 570 -17.61 -6.50 25.19
N ALA A 571 -17.15 -7.17 24.13
CA ALA A 571 -17.91 -7.37 22.89
C ALA A 571 -19.23 -8.10 23.15
N TRP A 572 -19.20 -9.19 23.93
CA TRP A 572 -20.41 -9.90 24.34
C TRP A 572 -21.34 -9.03 25.17
N ALA A 573 -20.82 -8.33 26.18
CA ALA A 573 -21.61 -7.45 27.03
C ALA A 573 -22.30 -6.35 26.20
N LEU A 574 -21.58 -5.75 25.24
CA LEU A 574 -22.13 -4.74 24.33
C LEU A 574 -23.21 -5.32 23.42
N LEU A 575 -22.98 -6.48 22.79
CA LEU A 575 -23.98 -7.13 21.93
C LEU A 575 -25.26 -7.45 22.70
N VAL A 576 -25.11 -8.04 23.90
CA VAL A 576 -26.25 -8.36 24.76
C VAL A 576 -26.98 -7.08 25.18
N ALA A 577 -26.25 -6.04 25.58
CA ALA A 577 -26.85 -4.76 25.94
C ALA A 577 -27.63 -4.16 24.76
N LEU A 578 -27.03 -4.09 23.57
CA LEU A 578 -27.68 -3.59 22.36
C LEU A 578 -28.91 -4.42 21.98
N ALA A 579 -28.82 -5.75 22.05
CA ALA A 579 -29.94 -6.65 21.75
C ALA A 579 -31.10 -6.48 22.74
N VAL A 580 -30.81 -6.47 24.04
CA VAL A 580 -31.81 -6.22 25.09
C VAL A 580 -32.45 -4.86 24.88
N TRP A 581 -31.66 -3.84 24.58
CA TRP A 581 -32.16 -2.48 24.41
C TRP A 581 -33.01 -2.32 23.14
N ALA A 582 -32.63 -2.99 22.06
CA ALA A 582 -33.43 -3.09 20.83
C ALA A 582 -34.79 -3.76 21.12
N LEU A 583 -34.78 -4.89 21.82
CA LEU A 583 -36.01 -5.59 22.22
C LEU A 583 -36.91 -4.71 23.10
N LEU A 584 -36.33 -3.94 24.03
CA LEU A 584 -37.09 -2.99 24.86
C LEU A 584 -37.77 -1.90 24.03
N HIS A 585 -37.09 -1.36 23.01
CA HIS A 585 -37.66 -0.34 22.13
C HIS A 585 -38.80 -0.92 21.28
N LEU A 586 -38.58 -2.09 20.66
CA LEU A 586 -39.61 -2.79 19.89
C LEU A 586 -40.82 -3.16 20.77
N TRP A 587 -40.58 -3.64 21.98
CA TRP A 587 -41.62 -3.98 22.95
C TRP A 587 -42.46 -2.77 23.34
N VAL A 588 -41.82 -1.65 23.68
CA VAL A 588 -42.52 -0.42 24.10
C VAL A 588 -43.30 0.22 22.95
N LEU A 589 -42.84 0.09 21.70
CA LEU A 589 -43.61 0.53 20.55
C LEU A 589 -44.94 -0.24 20.44
N LEU A 590 -44.92 -1.55 20.67
CA LEU A 590 -46.12 -2.39 20.56
C LEU A 590 -47.11 -2.24 21.73
N LEU A 591 -46.64 -1.76 22.89
CA LEU A 591 -47.48 -1.66 24.08
C LEU A 591 -48.43 -0.44 24.05
N PRO A 592 -49.72 -0.61 24.39
CA PRO A 592 -50.61 0.53 24.59
C PRO A 592 -50.15 1.37 25.78
N ARG A 593 -50.33 2.69 25.68
CA ARG A 593 -49.99 3.62 26.76
C ARG A 593 -50.82 3.30 28.02
N PRO A 594 -50.20 3.21 29.21
CA PRO A 594 -50.92 3.06 30.47
C PRO A 594 -51.95 4.17 30.71
N ARG A 595 -53.10 3.82 31.29
CA ARG A 595 -54.14 4.78 31.66
C ARG A 595 -53.61 5.75 32.71
N GLY A 596 -53.89 7.04 32.58
CA GLY A 596 -53.43 8.07 33.51
C GLY A 596 -51.97 8.54 33.30
N ALA A 597 -51.31 8.12 32.22
CA ALA A 597 -50.00 8.61 31.84
C ALA A 597 -50.07 10.06 31.30
N VAL A 598 -50.14 11.03 32.22
CA VAL A 598 -50.13 12.47 31.89
C VAL A 598 -48.71 13.03 32.03
N ARG A 599 -48.32 13.94 31.13
CA ARG A 599 -47.05 14.70 31.20
C ARG A 599 -46.99 15.44 32.54
N ALA A 600 -45.89 15.31 33.28
CA ALA A 600 -45.69 16.09 34.49
C ALA A 600 -45.50 17.57 34.15
N ALA A 601 -46.23 18.45 34.84
CA ALA A 601 -46.18 19.91 34.66
C ALA A 601 -45.38 20.64 35.77
N GLY A 602 -44.61 19.90 36.58
CA GLY A 602 -43.85 20.46 37.70
C GLY A 602 -42.65 21.31 37.27
N THR A 603 -42.16 22.15 38.18
CA THR A 603 -41.03 23.07 37.99
C THR A 603 -39.77 22.38 37.49
N LEU A 604 -39.50 21.19 38.01
CA LEU A 604 -38.34 20.36 37.62
C LEU A 604 -38.44 19.91 36.16
N ALA A 605 -39.62 19.48 35.69
CA ALA A 605 -39.82 19.09 34.30
C ALA A 605 -39.69 20.30 33.37
N ARG A 606 -40.26 21.46 33.74
CA ARG A 606 -40.12 22.71 32.96
C ARG A 606 -38.68 23.20 32.86
N GLY A 607 -37.90 23.04 33.93
CA GLY A 607 -36.46 23.37 33.94
C GLY A 607 -35.66 22.50 32.98
N PHE A 608 -35.88 21.19 32.99
CA PHE A 608 -35.24 20.29 32.01
C PHE A 608 -35.70 20.55 30.58
N GLU A 609 -36.96 20.92 30.39
CA GLU A 609 -37.48 21.28 29.08
C GLU A 609 -36.81 22.56 28.53
N LEU A 610 -36.54 23.56 29.37
CA LEU A 610 -35.81 24.77 28.98
C LEU A 610 -34.34 24.48 28.59
N LEU A 611 -33.71 23.51 29.27
CA LEU A 611 -32.30 23.19 29.07
C LEU A 611 -32.02 22.35 27.83
N VAL A 612 -33.00 21.57 27.33
CA VAL A 612 -32.81 20.65 26.21
C VAL A 612 -33.59 21.12 24.99
N PRO A 613 -32.91 21.65 23.95
CA PRO A 613 -33.57 22.09 22.73
C PRO A 613 -34.44 21.01 22.09
N GLY A 614 -35.64 21.40 21.68
CA GLY A 614 -36.64 20.52 21.06
C GLY A 614 -37.51 19.69 22.02
N SER A 615 -37.23 19.73 23.33
CA SER A 615 -37.93 18.94 24.37
C SER A 615 -39.44 19.14 24.45
N THR A 616 -39.91 20.35 24.15
CA THR A 616 -41.33 20.73 24.13
C THR A 616 -42.10 20.02 23.04
N SER A 617 -41.39 19.62 21.97
CA SER A 617 -41.98 19.22 20.70
C SER A 617 -41.35 17.95 20.11
N PHE A 618 -40.79 17.05 20.94
CA PHE A 618 -40.23 15.77 20.46
C PHE A 618 -41.18 14.92 19.62
N GLY A 619 -42.50 15.04 19.83
CA GLY A 619 -43.52 14.39 18.99
C GLY A 619 -43.82 15.10 17.66
N LYS A 620 -43.15 16.22 17.37
CA LYS A 620 -43.28 17.05 16.16
C LYS A 620 -41.92 17.12 15.46
N GLY A 621 -41.90 17.27 14.13
CA GLY A 621 -40.64 17.27 13.35
C GLY A 621 -39.60 18.30 13.82
N TRP A 622 -40.05 19.48 14.26
CA TRP A 622 -39.18 20.54 14.78
C TRP A 622 -38.40 20.15 16.05
N GLY A 623 -38.99 19.37 16.95
CA GLY A 623 -38.28 18.95 18.16
C GLY A 623 -37.07 18.06 17.86
N VAL A 624 -37.16 17.24 16.81
CA VAL A 624 -36.06 16.39 16.36
C VAL A 624 -34.91 17.22 15.76
N VAL A 625 -35.25 18.19 14.92
CA VAL A 625 -34.27 19.08 14.28
C VAL A 625 -33.50 19.87 15.33
N LEU A 626 -34.20 20.47 16.30
CA LEU A 626 -33.56 21.26 17.36
C LEU A 626 -32.69 20.39 18.28
N LEU A 627 -33.15 19.17 18.61
CA LEU A 627 -32.38 18.22 19.41
C LEU A 627 -31.07 17.82 18.71
N LEU A 628 -31.15 17.45 17.43
CA LEU A 628 -29.98 17.05 16.64
C LEU A 628 -29.02 18.22 16.40
N ALA A 629 -29.53 19.41 16.10
CA ALA A 629 -28.70 20.61 15.94
C ALA A 629 -27.97 20.98 17.23
N ALA A 630 -28.67 20.91 18.38
CA ALA A 630 -28.05 21.15 19.68
C ALA A 630 -27.00 20.09 20.02
N ALA A 631 -27.30 18.81 19.83
CA ALA A 631 -26.35 17.72 20.05
C ALA A 631 -25.12 17.84 19.14
N TYR A 632 -25.31 18.17 17.87
CA TYR A 632 -24.23 18.38 16.91
C TYR A 632 -23.36 19.59 17.29
N GLY A 633 -23.97 20.71 17.67
CA GLY A 633 -23.27 21.90 18.14
C GLY A 633 -22.45 21.63 19.41
N ALA A 634 -23.03 20.90 20.38
CA ALA A 634 -22.33 20.49 21.60
C ALA A 634 -21.13 19.57 21.28
N VAL A 635 -21.30 18.59 20.39
CA VAL A 635 -20.22 17.70 19.96
C VAL A 635 -19.09 18.48 19.28
N ARG A 636 -19.39 19.41 18.36
CA ARG A 636 -18.37 20.27 17.72
C ARG A 636 -17.62 21.12 18.74
N TRP A 637 -18.35 21.71 19.70
CA TRP A 637 -17.76 22.50 20.76
C TRP A 637 -16.76 21.68 21.57
N ILE A 638 -17.15 20.47 22.00
CA ILE A 638 -16.30 19.57 22.79
C ILE A 638 -15.08 19.10 21.99
N LEU A 639 -15.24 18.87 20.68
CA LEU A 639 -14.19 18.37 19.79
C LEU A 639 -13.28 19.46 19.20
N GLY A 640 -13.28 20.68 19.77
CA GLY A 640 -12.29 21.70 19.45
C GLY A 640 -12.72 22.74 18.40
N ASP A 641 -14.00 22.81 18.04
CA ASP A 641 -14.55 23.87 17.19
C ASP A 641 -15.65 24.66 17.95
N PRO A 642 -15.26 25.54 18.88
CA PRO A 642 -16.20 26.29 19.71
C PRO A 642 -17.00 27.33 18.91
N ALA A 643 -16.41 27.92 17.86
CA ALA A 643 -17.08 28.90 17.02
C ALA A 643 -18.20 28.26 16.20
N GLY A 644 -17.91 27.17 15.48
CA GLY A 644 -18.91 26.41 14.76
C GLY A 644 -19.93 25.76 15.69
N GLY A 645 -19.48 25.18 16.80
CA GLY A 645 -20.36 24.58 17.81
C GLY A 645 -21.34 25.58 18.43
N GLY A 646 -20.86 26.78 18.77
CA GLY A 646 -21.68 27.86 19.33
C GLY A 646 -22.76 28.36 18.37
N LEU A 647 -22.47 28.45 17.07
CA LEU A 647 -23.45 28.81 16.05
C LEU A 647 -24.60 27.79 15.98
N TRP A 648 -24.29 26.49 15.97
CA TRP A 648 -25.30 25.43 15.94
C TRP A 648 -26.13 25.38 17.23
N LEU A 649 -25.50 25.60 18.39
CA LEU A 649 -26.20 25.71 19.66
C LEU A 649 -27.14 26.92 19.66
N ALA A 650 -26.68 28.11 19.23
CA ALA A 650 -27.54 29.29 19.14
C ALA A 650 -28.72 29.07 18.17
N ALA A 651 -28.46 28.47 17.01
CA ALA A 651 -29.49 28.13 16.02
C ALA A 651 -30.53 27.12 16.55
N ALA A 652 -30.15 26.26 17.51
CA ALA A 652 -31.08 25.35 18.17
C ALA A 652 -31.82 26.00 19.36
N TYR A 653 -31.11 26.77 20.20
CA TYR A 653 -31.69 27.37 21.41
C TYR A 653 -32.61 28.54 21.12
N LEU A 654 -32.30 29.42 20.16
CA LEU A 654 -33.14 30.59 19.88
C LEU A 654 -34.58 30.20 19.46
N PRO A 655 -34.80 29.29 18.49
CA PRO A 655 -36.15 28.83 18.17
C PRO A 655 -36.77 28.03 19.31
N HIS A 656 -35.97 27.26 20.04
CA HIS A 656 -36.46 26.48 21.18
C HIS A 656 -37.03 27.37 22.29
N LEU A 657 -36.37 28.48 22.63
CA LEU A 657 -36.85 29.42 23.65
C LEU A 657 -38.20 30.05 23.26
N VAL A 658 -38.38 30.39 21.98
CA VAL A 658 -39.66 30.90 21.46
C VAL A 658 -40.76 29.86 21.60
N LEU A 659 -40.48 28.60 21.21
CA LEU A 659 -41.44 27.50 21.33
C LEU A 659 -41.78 27.19 22.79
N TRP A 660 -40.78 27.22 23.68
CA TRP A 660 -40.97 26.97 25.10
C TRP A 660 -41.79 28.07 25.77
N TYR A 661 -41.47 29.34 25.52
CA TYR A 661 -42.25 30.48 26.03
C TYR A 661 -43.72 30.39 25.60
N GLY A 662 -43.95 30.05 24.32
CA GLY A 662 -45.30 29.87 23.77
C GLY A 662 -46.06 28.67 24.35
N GLU A 663 -45.40 27.62 24.85
CA GLU A 663 -46.06 26.49 25.52
C GLU A 663 -46.33 26.73 27.02
N VAL A 664 -45.49 27.53 27.69
CA VAL A 664 -45.65 27.82 29.14
C VAL A 664 -46.74 28.86 29.40
N HIS A 665 -47.02 29.75 28.43
CA HIS A 665 -47.99 30.84 28.56
C HIS A 665 -49.28 30.64 27.73
N ARG A 666 -49.53 29.42 27.25
CA ARG A 666 -50.85 28.95 26.79
C ARG A 666 -51.50 28.14 27.90
#